data_AF-A0A2W6CLP6-F1
#
_entry.id   AF-A0A2W6CLP6-F1
#
_cell.length_a   1.000
_cell.length_b   1.000
_cell.length_c   1.000
_cell.angle_alpha   90.00
_cell.angle_beta   90.00
_cell.angle_gamma   90.00
#
_symmetry.space_group_name_H-M   'P 1'
#
loop_
_entity.id
_entity.type
_entity.pdbx_description
1 polymer ?
#
loop_
_entity_poly.entity_id
_entity_poly.type
_entity_poly.pdbx_seq_one_letter_code
_entity_poly.pdbx_strand_id
1 'polypeptide(L)'
;MSAKLRAEFIKLGTVDEAGGVPVGVQGNYASANDLVQARRIARDLAGYEGNASGPINRQQYRVLDTRDDGGLVVVPVLGRAPDGTENHGAKLTLPGSYVRQHTELGYAATEYSIQGVTVGTEHSLTTPQTSRASLYMSLTRGGDCNTAHMATRTVPDADAPTGAVHDAIHRSPAAMLALSFDRDEPERGALAIMAASAAEANSVATTVKKMADFADHAAVGRTAAWLDQLVDEGHLTSHQRERMAAEDGAATLSRVLRRAEVAGHDPYQVLAAAVTKRSLGDARQFTNVVHDRITGNRALSLDPVGDSASQWIPTLTDSEHQRYLDVLSQATDARRDQLADQAADQQPAWATAAFGPVPTDAHERESWKRRAGIVAAHRELSGHDDPTTALGAPPRPGQVEHNASWFAASRALGRSAADTEEMRMSEGQLRMRIRAYEREQLWAPDRVVNELAGTRQAATTHRNHATIWTAQATAAADPDTRARLQQEAADAAALADLLDTRVGELAEIDEIYATWRVDSAYTRANHDRARTELANRHAINPPPEDTATTVDWLAHQVACQQAEDRHLDVHDDHELTDTATPLDELAALDHTPDTGPHPCPETELPDIPDISATEPPRAEDDTVRIPTGPESADKLTHARRALTEVQQRRAAEQRHAAEAARAQQMARWQEDDRGADHHATAHAVPELALDGTP
;
A
#
# COMPACT_ATOMS: atom_id res chain seq x y z
N MET A 1 -2.69 44.44 -26.80
CA MET A 1 -4.11 44.84 -26.76
C MET A 1 -4.32 46.24 -27.33
N SER A 2 -3.63 47.27 -26.81
CA SER A 2 -3.79 48.67 -27.25
C SER A 2 -3.65 48.90 -28.78
N ALA A 3 -2.70 48.22 -29.45
CA ALA A 3 -2.56 48.31 -30.90
C ALA A 3 -3.79 47.83 -31.68
N LYS A 4 -4.46 46.76 -31.20
CA LYS A 4 -5.68 46.24 -31.82
C LYS A 4 -6.86 47.21 -31.61
N LEU A 5 -6.98 47.79 -30.42
CA LEU A 5 -8.00 48.81 -30.13
C LEU A 5 -7.80 50.06 -31.00
N ARG A 6 -6.56 50.53 -31.17
CA ARG A 6 -6.25 51.61 -32.09
C ARG A 6 -6.70 51.31 -33.52
N ALA A 7 -6.43 50.10 -34.03
CA ALA A 7 -6.86 49.71 -35.37
C ALA A 7 -8.39 49.78 -35.55
N GLU A 8 -9.17 49.42 -34.51
CA GLU A 8 -10.62 49.60 -34.55
C GLU A 8 -11.04 51.07 -34.52
N PHE A 9 -10.38 51.92 -33.72
CA PHE A 9 -10.66 53.37 -33.72
C PHE A 9 -10.33 54.04 -35.07
N ILE A 10 -9.32 53.55 -35.78
CA ILE A 10 -9.03 53.97 -37.17
C ILE A 10 -10.16 53.54 -38.11
N LYS A 11 -10.61 52.27 -38.04
CA LYS A 11 -11.75 51.80 -38.86
C LYS A 11 -13.03 52.58 -38.61
N LEU A 12 -13.24 53.04 -37.37
CA LEU A 12 -14.38 53.87 -36.97
C LEU A 12 -14.24 55.35 -37.40
N GLY A 13 -13.12 55.73 -38.02
CA GLY A 13 -12.84 57.11 -38.43
C GLY A 13 -12.63 58.07 -37.26
N THR A 14 -12.36 57.54 -36.06
CA THR A 14 -12.15 58.34 -34.85
C THR A 14 -10.68 58.64 -34.60
N VAL A 15 -9.76 57.92 -35.22
CA VAL A 15 -8.31 58.17 -35.16
C VAL A 15 -7.79 58.21 -36.59
N ASP A 16 -6.95 59.19 -36.90
CA ASP A 16 -6.36 59.30 -38.23
C ASP A 16 -5.25 58.26 -38.41
N GLU A 17 -5.22 57.53 -39.52
CA GLU A 17 -4.14 56.58 -39.79
C GLU A 17 -2.85 57.28 -40.24
N ALA A 18 -2.99 58.40 -40.97
CA ALA A 18 -1.89 59.14 -41.54
C ALA A 18 -1.10 59.92 -40.48
N GLY A 19 0.22 60.06 -40.69
CA GLY A 19 1.10 60.89 -39.86
C GLY A 19 1.52 60.29 -38.51
N GLY A 20 1.26 59.00 -38.26
CA GLY A 20 1.60 58.36 -36.99
C GLY A 20 3.10 58.42 -36.64
N VAL A 21 3.42 58.78 -35.40
CA VAL A 21 4.78 58.79 -34.84
C VAL A 21 4.98 57.62 -33.88
N PRO A 22 6.20 57.05 -33.77
CA PRO A 22 6.45 55.91 -32.91
C PRO A 22 6.34 56.28 -31.43
N VAL A 23 5.55 55.52 -30.67
CA VAL A 23 5.37 55.66 -29.22
C VAL A 23 5.86 54.43 -28.47
N GLY A 24 6.72 54.66 -27.47
CA GLY A 24 7.23 53.62 -26.59
C GLY A 24 8.20 52.64 -27.27
N VAL A 25 8.60 51.61 -26.52
CA VAL A 25 9.58 50.60 -26.95
C VAL A 25 8.96 49.40 -27.68
N GLN A 26 7.63 49.32 -27.74
CA GLN A 26 6.88 48.16 -28.25
C GLN A 26 6.47 48.28 -29.74
N GLY A 27 7.04 49.24 -30.47
CA GLY A 27 6.78 49.41 -31.91
C GLY A 27 5.38 49.92 -32.27
N ASN A 28 4.68 50.56 -31.33
CA ASN A 28 3.37 51.17 -31.57
C ASN A 28 3.51 52.57 -32.18
N TYR A 29 2.47 53.03 -32.85
CA TYR A 29 2.39 54.39 -33.40
C TYR A 29 1.20 55.13 -32.79
N ALA A 30 1.33 56.44 -32.63
CA ALA A 30 0.24 57.34 -32.27
C ALA A 30 0.14 58.49 -33.27
N SER A 31 -1.08 58.88 -33.60
CA SER A 31 -1.44 59.94 -34.56
C SER A 31 -2.51 60.86 -33.94
N ALA A 32 -2.97 61.86 -34.71
CA ALA A 32 -4.02 62.76 -34.26
C ALA A 32 -5.24 61.97 -33.72
N ASN A 33 -5.75 62.45 -32.59
CA ASN A 33 -6.84 61.89 -31.80
C ASN A 33 -6.55 60.56 -31.07
N ASP A 34 -5.32 60.01 -31.11
CA ASP A 34 -4.96 58.85 -30.27
C ASP A 34 -4.98 59.20 -28.78
N LEU A 35 -5.20 58.19 -27.94
CA LEU A 35 -5.02 58.27 -26.48
C LEU A 35 -3.64 57.72 -26.10
N VAL A 36 -2.83 58.53 -25.43
CA VAL A 36 -1.50 58.15 -24.97
C VAL A 36 -1.35 58.32 -23.46
N GLN A 37 -0.44 57.55 -22.85
CA GLN A 37 -0.11 57.62 -21.43
C GLN A 37 1.38 57.87 -21.24
N ALA A 38 1.72 58.80 -20.34
CA ALA A 38 3.11 59.05 -19.96
C ALA A 38 3.61 58.00 -18.95
N ARG A 39 4.88 57.59 -19.08
CA ARG A 39 5.54 56.57 -18.25
C ARG A 39 6.63 57.12 -17.32
N ARG A 40 6.86 58.43 -17.38
CA ARG A 40 7.85 59.13 -16.58
C ARG A 40 7.30 60.50 -16.17
N ILE A 41 7.65 60.98 -14.99
CA ILE A 41 7.45 62.40 -14.66
C ILE A 41 8.60 63.18 -15.30
N ALA A 42 8.31 64.20 -16.13
CA ALA A 42 9.33 65.06 -16.71
C ALA A 42 9.06 66.53 -16.40
N ARG A 43 9.40 66.95 -15.17
CA ARG A 43 9.23 68.35 -14.73
C ARG A 43 10.08 69.32 -15.54
N ASP A 44 11.17 68.84 -16.11
CA ASP A 44 12.09 69.53 -17.01
C ASP A 44 11.44 69.99 -18.32
N LEU A 45 10.29 69.41 -18.70
CA LEU A 45 9.51 69.84 -19.86
C LEU A 45 8.52 70.98 -19.54
N ALA A 46 8.46 71.46 -18.30
CA ALA A 46 7.75 72.71 -17.99
C ALA A 46 8.51 73.89 -18.63
N GLY A 47 7.82 74.70 -19.42
CA GLY A 47 8.39 75.80 -20.22
C GLY A 47 8.91 75.40 -21.60
N TYR A 48 9.05 74.10 -21.90
CA TYR A 48 9.41 73.61 -23.24
C TYR A 48 8.34 74.01 -24.25
N GLU A 49 8.71 74.82 -25.25
CA GLU A 49 7.79 75.37 -26.26
C GLU A 49 6.47 75.94 -25.69
N GLY A 50 6.55 76.62 -24.53
CA GLY A 50 5.41 77.26 -23.89
C GLY A 50 4.56 76.35 -23.00
N ASN A 51 5.01 75.13 -22.70
CA ASN A 51 4.33 74.23 -21.77
C ASN A 51 4.13 74.87 -20.39
N ALA A 52 2.89 74.92 -19.90
CA ALA A 52 2.61 75.39 -18.54
C ALA A 52 3.09 74.40 -17.45
N SER A 53 3.20 73.11 -17.80
CA SER A 53 3.65 72.04 -16.91
C SER A 53 4.32 70.90 -17.70
N GLY A 54 5.12 70.09 -17.02
CA GLY A 54 5.66 68.85 -17.59
C GLY A 54 4.68 67.67 -17.49
N PRO A 55 4.88 66.59 -18.26
CA PRO A 55 4.01 65.41 -18.19
C PRO A 55 4.19 64.65 -16.87
N ILE A 56 3.08 64.14 -16.35
CA ILE A 56 2.99 63.34 -15.12
C ILE A 56 2.90 61.85 -15.48
N ASN A 57 3.62 61.00 -14.74
CA ASN A 57 3.58 59.55 -14.91
C ASN A 57 2.15 59.01 -14.71
N ARG A 58 1.75 58.08 -15.59
CA ARG A 58 0.43 57.46 -15.69
C ARG A 58 -0.74 58.37 -16.06
N GLN A 59 -0.51 59.66 -16.26
CA GLN A 59 -1.54 60.56 -16.78
C GLN A 59 -1.81 60.27 -18.26
N GLN A 60 -3.09 60.31 -18.64
CA GLN A 60 -3.54 60.14 -20.02
C GLN A 60 -3.62 61.49 -20.75
N TYR A 61 -3.29 61.48 -22.03
CA TYR A 61 -3.33 62.63 -22.90
C TYR A 61 -3.98 62.28 -24.24
N ARG A 62 -4.78 63.21 -24.76
CA ARG A 62 -5.31 63.16 -26.12
C ARG A 62 -4.31 63.80 -27.06
N VAL A 63 -3.95 63.09 -28.13
CA VAL A 63 -3.08 63.64 -29.18
C VAL A 63 -3.91 64.60 -30.04
N LEU A 64 -3.44 65.84 -30.17
CA LEU A 64 -4.03 66.82 -31.08
C LEU A 64 -3.33 66.80 -32.43
N ASP A 65 -2.00 66.70 -32.43
CA ASP A 65 -1.19 66.75 -33.64
C ASP A 65 0.16 66.05 -33.47
N THR A 66 0.74 65.62 -34.58
CA THR A 66 2.05 64.98 -34.66
C THR A 66 3.08 65.93 -35.24
N ARG A 67 4.35 65.78 -34.86
CA ARG A 67 5.43 66.67 -35.31
C ARG A 67 6.49 65.95 -36.13
N ASP A 68 7.19 66.69 -36.98
CA ASP A 68 8.28 66.19 -37.83
C ASP A 68 9.45 65.60 -37.04
N ASP A 69 9.68 66.07 -35.81
CA ASP A 69 10.71 65.53 -34.90
C ASP A 69 10.28 64.21 -34.22
N GLY A 70 9.10 63.69 -34.55
CA GLY A 70 8.47 62.56 -33.87
C GLY A 70 7.82 62.92 -32.54
N GLY A 71 7.72 64.21 -32.22
CA GLY A 71 7.02 64.73 -31.04
C GLY A 71 5.51 64.72 -31.18
N LEU A 72 4.83 65.01 -30.08
CA LEU A 72 3.37 65.07 -30.00
C LEU A 72 2.92 66.38 -29.38
N VAL A 73 1.88 66.98 -29.96
CA VAL A 73 1.09 68.00 -29.30
C VAL A 73 -0.10 67.32 -28.64
N VAL A 74 -0.22 67.43 -27.34
CA VAL A 74 -1.22 66.71 -26.55
C VAL A 74 -1.95 67.62 -25.58
N VAL A 75 -3.11 67.17 -25.11
CA VAL A 75 -3.82 67.79 -23.98
C VAL A 75 -4.11 66.73 -22.92
N PRO A 76 -3.89 67.01 -21.62
CA PRO A 76 -4.19 66.06 -20.57
C PRO A 76 -5.69 65.84 -20.45
N VAL A 77 -6.10 64.59 -20.34
CA VAL A 77 -7.50 64.22 -20.09
C VAL A 77 -7.73 64.30 -18.58
N LEU A 78 -8.49 65.31 -18.14
CA LEU A 78 -8.78 65.59 -16.73
C LEU A 78 -10.06 64.92 -16.23
N GLY A 79 -10.85 64.36 -17.14
CA GLY A 79 -12.13 63.71 -16.86
C GLY A 79 -13.06 63.81 -18.06
N ARG A 80 -14.33 63.46 -17.87
CA ARG A 80 -15.39 63.63 -18.88
C ARG A 80 -16.57 64.37 -18.26
N ALA A 81 -17.22 65.21 -19.04
CA ALA A 81 -18.49 65.84 -18.66
C ALA A 81 -19.65 64.82 -18.78
N PRO A 82 -20.82 65.10 -18.17
CA PRO A 82 -21.97 64.19 -18.19
C PRO A 82 -22.49 63.84 -19.59
N ASP A 83 -22.21 64.66 -20.60
CA ASP A 83 -22.54 64.43 -22.02
C ASP A 83 -21.51 63.57 -22.77
N GLY A 84 -20.46 63.10 -22.07
CA GLY A 84 -19.41 62.24 -22.61
C GLY A 84 -18.22 62.98 -23.22
N THR A 85 -18.25 64.31 -23.27
CA THR A 85 -17.15 65.14 -23.80
C THR A 85 -15.94 65.12 -22.85
N GLU A 86 -14.72 65.07 -23.40
CA GLU A 86 -13.50 65.05 -22.59
C GLU A 86 -13.16 66.46 -22.08
N ASN A 87 -12.94 66.56 -20.77
CA ASN A 87 -12.40 67.78 -20.18
C ASN A 87 -10.88 67.77 -20.35
N HIS A 88 -10.38 68.69 -21.16
CA HIS A 88 -8.96 68.82 -21.47
C HIS A 88 -8.30 69.91 -20.62
N GLY A 89 -7.09 69.66 -20.15
CA GLY A 89 -6.26 70.70 -19.53
C GLY A 89 -5.46 71.49 -20.57
N ALA A 90 -4.45 72.22 -20.09
CA ALA A 90 -3.59 73.02 -20.96
C ALA A 90 -2.84 72.14 -21.97
N LYS A 91 -2.66 72.67 -23.19
CA LYS A 91 -1.86 72.03 -24.24
C LYS A 91 -0.41 71.85 -23.80
N LEU A 92 0.12 70.66 -24.03
CA LEU A 92 1.52 70.28 -23.81
C LEU A 92 2.13 69.82 -25.12
N THR A 93 3.35 70.24 -25.36
CA THR A 93 4.18 69.79 -26.47
C THR A 93 5.27 68.87 -25.94
N LEU A 94 5.31 67.63 -26.44
CA LEU A 94 6.25 66.59 -26.04
C LEU A 94 7.32 66.41 -27.13
N PRO A 95 8.62 66.49 -26.80
CA PRO A 95 9.68 66.25 -27.78
C PRO A 95 9.71 64.78 -28.21
N GLY A 96 10.14 64.51 -29.45
CA GLY A 96 10.16 63.15 -30.00
C GLY A 96 10.98 62.14 -29.19
N SER A 97 12.03 62.59 -28.50
CA SER A 97 12.82 61.74 -27.59
C SER A 97 12.00 61.24 -26.40
N TYR A 98 11.16 62.10 -25.82
CA TYR A 98 10.27 61.75 -24.71
C TYR A 98 9.12 60.84 -25.18
N VAL A 99 8.55 61.13 -26.35
CA VAL A 99 7.47 60.31 -26.94
C VAL A 99 7.94 58.89 -27.20
N ARG A 100 9.14 58.73 -27.79
CA ARG A 100 9.71 57.41 -28.12
C ARG A 100 10.03 56.58 -26.88
N GLN A 101 10.55 57.20 -25.81
CA GLN A 101 11.07 56.46 -24.65
C GLN A 101 10.08 56.34 -23.50
N HIS A 102 9.16 57.30 -23.36
CA HIS A 102 8.40 57.49 -22.12
C HIS A 102 6.91 57.73 -22.36
N THR A 103 6.39 57.37 -23.53
CA THR A 103 4.96 57.43 -23.85
C THR A 103 4.50 56.10 -24.45
N GLU A 104 3.30 55.65 -24.12
CA GLU A 104 2.68 54.46 -24.70
C GLU A 104 1.20 54.71 -25.06
N LEU A 105 0.58 53.83 -25.84
CA LEU A 105 -0.86 53.92 -26.12
C LEU A 105 -1.67 53.64 -24.86
N GLY A 106 -2.57 54.57 -24.50
CA GLY A 106 -3.35 54.57 -23.27
C GLY A 106 -4.65 53.76 -23.30
N TYR A 107 -4.89 52.93 -24.32
CA TYR A 107 -6.16 52.23 -24.53
C TYR A 107 -6.40 51.02 -23.61
N ALA A 108 -5.36 50.40 -23.08
CA ALA A 108 -5.46 49.27 -22.15
C ALA A 108 -4.33 49.36 -21.12
N ALA A 109 -4.63 49.01 -19.88
CA ALA A 109 -3.69 49.04 -18.77
C ALA A 109 -3.62 47.67 -18.09
N THR A 110 -2.47 47.37 -17.49
CA THR A 110 -2.27 46.16 -16.67
C THR A 110 -2.64 46.42 -15.20
N GLU A 111 -2.88 45.34 -14.45
CA GLU A 111 -3.33 45.35 -13.07
C GLU A 111 -2.57 46.33 -12.15
N TYR A 112 -1.24 46.21 -12.05
CA TYR A 112 -0.43 47.12 -11.22
C TYR A 112 -0.35 48.56 -11.74
N SER A 113 -0.89 48.84 -12.93
CA SER A 113 -0.88 50.18 -13.54
C SER A 113 -2.14 51.00 -13.23
N ILE A 114 -3.21 50.37 -12.74
CA ILE A 114 -4.51 51.01 -12.45
C ILE A 114 -4.73 51.30 -10.96
N GLN A 115 -3.80 50.90 -10.09
CA GLN A 115 -3.92 51.13 -8.64
C GLN A 115 -3.99 52.63 -8.33
N GLY A 116 -5.09 53.06 -7.69
CA GLY A 116 -5.32 54.47 -7.33
C GLY A 116 -5.92 55.34 -8.44
N VAL A 117 -6.25 54.76 -9.60
CA VAL A 117 -6.95 55.47 -10.69
C VAL A 117 -8.47 55.33 -10.49
N THR A 118 -9.21 56.39 -10.80
CA THR A 118 -10.69 56.38 -10.87
C THR A 118 -11.11 56.75 -12.29
N VAL A 119 -11.98 55.95 -12.89
CA VAL A 119 -12.54 56.14 -14.24
C VAL A 119 -14.06 56.16 -14.19
N GLY A 120 -14.76 56.61 -15.24
CA GLY A 120 -16.23 56.55 -15.30
C GLY A 120 -16.73 55.10 -15.40
N THR A 121 -16.26 54.39 -16.42
CA THR A 121 -16.57 52.97 -16.65
C THR A 121 -15.31 52.13 -16.73
N GLU A 122 -15.30 50.98 -16.05
CA GLU A 122 -14.22 50.00 -16.09
C GLU A 122 -14.63 48.73 -16.83
N HIS A 123 -13.70 48.18 -17.61
CA HIS A 123 -13.84 46.91 -18.30
C HIS A 123 -12.62 46.01 -18.04
N SER A 124 -12.75 45.06 -17.12
CA SER A 124 -11.71 44.08 -16.80
C SER A 124 -11.80 42.87 -17.73
N LEU A 125 -10.65 42.29 -18.11
CA LEU A 125 -10.59 40.93 -18.67
C LEU A 125 -10.15 39.97 -17.57
N THR A 126 -11.04 39.05 -17.19
CA THR A 126 -10.82 38.10 -16.09
C THR A 126 -10.58 36.69 -16.63
N THR A 127 -9.53 36.03 -16.17
CA THR A 127 -9.13 34.67 -16.56
C THR A 127 -9.05 33.77 -15.32
N PRO A 128 -8.85 32.43 -15.44
CA PRO A 128 -8.69 31.58 -14.25
C PRO A 128 -7.49 31.93 -13.38
N GLN A 129 -6.56 32.76 -13.87
CA GLN A 129 -5.37 33.20 -13.15
C GLN A 129 -5.61 34.50 -12.36
N THR A 130 -6.73 35.18 -12.55
CA THR A 130 -7.06 36.41 -11.82
C THR A 130 -7.43 36.08 -10.36
N SER A 131 -6.74 36.68 -9.40
CA SER A 131 -7.03 36.47 -7.96
C SER A 131 -8.27 37.27 -7.51
N ARG A 132 -8.81 36.95 -6.33
CA ARG A 132 -9.88 37.75 -5.70
C ARG A 132 -9.45 39.19 -5.47
N ALA A 133 -8.22 39.41 -5.00
CA ALA A 133 -7.66 40.73 -4.76
C ALA A 133 -7.54 41.54 -6.07
N SER A 134 -7.05 40.90 -7.14
CA SER A 134 -6.95 41.46 -8.49
C SER A 134 -8.32 41.90 -9.02
N LEU A 135 -9.30 41.00 -8.90
CA LEU A 135 -10.67 41.23 -9.36
C LEU A 135 -11.35 42.35 -8.58
N TYR A 136 -11.20 42.37 -7.25
CA TYR A 136 -11.68 43.45 -6.39
C TYR A 136 -11.04 44.79 -6.78
N MET A 137 -9.73 44.80 -7.00
CA MET A 137 -9.01 46.02 -7.35
C MET A 137 -9.47 46.58 -8.70
N SER A 138 -9.73 45.75 -9.72
CA SER A 138 -10.24 46.20 -11.02
C SER A 138 -11.69 46.70 -10.94
N LEU A 139 -12.56 45.94 -10.27
CA LEU A 139 -14.00 46.25 -10.15
C LEU A 139 -14.33 47.43 -9.20
N THR A 140 -13.31 48.10 -8.67
CA THR A 140 -13.45 49.28 -7.81
C THR A 140 -12.91 50.56 -8.47
N ARG A 141 -12.52 50.52 -9.75
CA ARG A 141 -11.97 51.70 -10.46
C ARG A 141 -13.03 52.58 -11.13
N GLY A 142 -14.10 51.99 -11.64
CA GLY A 142 -15.22 52.68 -12.26
C GLY A 142 -16.14 53.31 -11.23
N GLY A 143 -16.42 54.61 -11.37
CA GLY A 143 -17.38 55.34 -10.55
C GLY A 143 -18.83 55.10 -10.95
N ASP A 144 -19.10 54.91 -12.25
CA ASP A 144 -20.46 54.78 -12.79
C ASP A 144 -20.82 53.32 -13.10
N CYS A 145 -19.88 52.54 -13.66
CA CYS A 145 -20.11 51.13 -14.00
C CYS A 145 -18.79 50.33 -14.04
N ASN A 146 -18.82 49.06 -13.61
CA ASN A 146 -17.68 48.14 -13.66
C ASN A 146 -18.13 46.82 -14.30
N THR A 147 -17.46 46.39 -15.37
CA THR A 147 -17.82 45.17 -16.12
C THR A 147 -16.62 44.23 -16.24
N ALA A 148 -16.71 43.04 -15.63
CA ALA A 148 -15.73 41.97 -15.85
C ALA A 148 -16.13 41.07 -17.03
N HIS A 149 -15.30 41.07 -18.07
CA HIS A 149 -15.36 40.14 -19.20
C HIS A 149 -14.64 38.85 -18.83
N MET A 150 -15.39 37.78 -18.61
CA MET A 150 -14.87 36.48 -18.20
C MET A 150 -14.45 35.65 -19.41
N ALA A 151 -13.18 35.23 -19.48
CA ALA A 151 -12.72 34.28 -20.47
C ALA A 151 -13.20 32.87 -20.10
N THR A 152 -14.32 32.43 -20.69
CA THR A 152 -14.93 31.11 -20.41
C THR A 152 -14.18 29.93 -21.04
N ARG A 153 -13.18 30.21 -21.88
CA ARG A 153 -12.29 29.23 -22.52
C ARG A 153 -10.87 29.77 -22.47
N THR A 154 -9.98 29.06 -21.79
CA THR A 154 -8.57 29.46 -21.63
C THR A 154 -7.68 28.24 -21.61
N VAL A 155 -6.51 28.35 -22.24
CA VAL A 155 -5.44 27.34 -22.17
C VAL A 155 -4.45 27.76 -21.08
N PRO A 156 -3.92 26.84 -20.25
CA PRO A 156 -3.04 27.22 -19.13
C PRO A 156 -1.66 27.75 -19.55
N ASP A 157 -1.24 27.47 -20.78
CA ASP A 157 0.13 27.64 -21.25
C ASP A 157 0.23 28.75 -22.33
N ALA A 158 1.27 29.57 -22.24
CA ALA A 158 1.60 30.59 -23.21
C ALA A 158 2.15 29.99 -24.53
N ASP A 159 2.69 28.76 -24.47
CA ASP A 159 3.24 28.04 -25.63
C ASP A 159 2.22 27.09 -26.30
N ALA A 160 0.93 27.20 -25.94
CA ALA A 160 -0.12 26.37 -26.51
C ALA A 160 -0.24 26.56 -28.04
N PRO A 161 -0.41 25.47 -28.83
CA PRO A 161 -0.58 25.57 -30.28
C PRO A 161 -1.75 26.48 -30.68
N THR A 162 -1.59 27.21 -31.79
CA THR A 162 -2.66 28.03 -32.36
C THR A 162 -3.90 27.17 -32.62
N GLY A 163 -5.00 27.44 -31.92
CA GLY A 163 -6.26 26.69 -32.01
C GLY A 163 -6.60 25.84 -30.79
N ALA A 164 -5.66 25.60 -29.86
CA ALA A 164 -5.88 24.79 -28.65
C ALA A 164 -7.00 25.31 -27.73
N VAL A 165 -7.38 26.59 -27.85
CA VAL A 165 -8.53 27.19 -27.14
C VAL A 165 -9.88 26.60 -27.57
N HIS A 166 -9.96 26.02 -28.77
CA HIS A 166 -11.17 25.36 -29.28
C HIS A 166 -11.45 24.01 -28.62
N ASP A 167 -10.42 23.39 -28.02
CA ASP A 167 -10.52 22.15 -27.25
C ASP A 167 -10.53 22.42 -25.73
N ALA A 168 -10.28 23.66 -25.31
CA ALA A 168 -10.33 24.05 -23.92
C ALA A 168 -11.75 23.91 -23.36
N ILE A 169 -11.82 23.35 -22.15
CA ILE A 169 -13.06 23.16 -21.37
C ILE A 169 -13.76 24.51 -21.23
N HIS A 170 -15.01 24.56 -21.71
CA HIS A 170 -15.87 25.71 -21.51
C HIS A 170 -16.39 25.71 -20.07
N ARG A 171 -16.08 26.76 -19.32
CA ARG A 171 -16.60 26.97 -17.95
C ARG A 171 -17.62 28.10 -17.95
N SER A 172 -18.65 27.99 -17.11
CA SER A 172 -19.60 29.08 -16.93
C SER A 172 -18.91 30.30 -16.26
N PRO A 173 -19.38 31.54 -16.52
CA PRO A 173 -18.85 32.72 -15.84
C PRO A 173 -18.87 32.62 -14.31
N ALA A 174 -19.89 31.97 -13.73
CA ALA A 174 -19.98 31.73 -12.29
C ALA A 174 -18.88 30.78 -11.78
N ALA A 175 -18.56 29.72 -12.53
CA ALA A 175 -17.47 28.81 -12.18
C ALA A 175 -16.10 29.51 -12.28
N MET A 176 -15.92 30.37 -13.28
CA MET A 176 -14.70 31.19 -13.42
C MET A 176 -14.51 32.15 -12.24
N LEU A 177 -15.61 32.76 -11.80
CA LEU A 177 -15.61 33.61 -10.61
C LEU A 177 -15.23 32.80 -9.35
N ALA A 178 -15.83 31.62 -9.15
CA ALA A 178 -15.52 30.76 -8.00
C ALA A 178 -14.03 30.38 -7.93
N LEU A 179 -13.41 30.04 -9.06
CA LEU A 179 -11.96 29.76 -9.14
C LEU A 179 -11.10 30.94 -8.69
N SER A 180 -11.55 32.18 -8.89
CA SER A 180 -10.84 33.38 -8.44
C SER A 180 -10.88 33.53 -6.91
N PHE A 181 -11.95 33.04 -6.26
CA PHE A 181 -12.09 33.04 -4.80
C PHE A 181 -11.30 31.92 -4.11
N ASP A 182 -11.17 30.76 -4.75
CA ASP A 182 -10.42 29.61 -4.20
C ASP A 182 -8.89 29.80 -4.22
N ARG A 183 -8.39 30.78 -5.00
CA ARG A 183 -6.95 31.05 -5.17
C ARG A 183 -6.34 31.92 -4.07
N ASP A 184 -7.14 32.42 -3.12
CA ASP A 184 -6.67 33.25 -2.01
C ASP A 184 -5.88 32.43 -0.97
N GLU A 185 -4.71 31.94 -1.35
CA GLU A 185 -3.64 31.73 -0.38
C GLU A 185 -3.02 33.10 -0.06
N PRO A 186 -2.82 33.45 1.23
CA PRO A 186 -2.08 34.65 1.57
C PRO A 186 -0.70 34.58 0.91
N GLU A 187 -0.21 35.67 0.31
CA GLU A 187 1.18 35.77 -0.13
C GLU A 187 2.08 35.50 1.08
N ARG A 188 2.57 34.26 1.19
CA ARG A 188 3.46 33.86 2.28
C ARG A 188 4.79 34.56 2.06
N GLY A 189 5.32 35.19 3.11
CA GLY A 189 6.65 35.78 3.03
C GLY A 189 7.69 34.73 2.60
N ALA A 190 8.71 35.15 1.86
CA ALA A 190 9.75 34.24 1.34
C ALA A 190 10.37 33.34 2.42
N LEU A 191 10.53 33.85 3.65
CA LEU A 191 11.02 33.07 4.79
C LEU A 191 10.05 31.94 5.21
N ALA A 192 8.74 32.17 5.16
CA ALA A 192 7.75 31.15 5.48
C ALA A 192 7.72 30.05 4.41
N ILE A 193 7.87 30.43 3.13
CA ILE A 193 8.01 29.47 2.02
C ILE A 193 9.28 28.65 2.21
N MET A 194 10.42 29.30 2.47
CA MET A 194 11.70 28.61 2.71
C MET A 194 11.61 27.62 3.88
N ALA A 195 11.00 28.03 5.00
CA ALA A 195 10.82 27.17 6.16
C ALA A 195 9.90 25.96 5.86
N ALA A 196 8.79 26.18 5.16
CA ALA A 196 7.88 25.12 4.76
C ALA A 196 8.55 24.13 3.79
N SER A 197 9.25 24.63 2.77
CA SER A 197 10.00 23.78 1.82
C SER A 197 11.12 23.01 2.50
N ALA A 198 11.81 23.61 3.47
CA ALA A 198 12.82 22.91 4.25
C ALA A 198 12.21 21.83 5.15
N ALA A 199 11.05 22.09 5.77
CA ALA A 199 10.33 21.12 6.58
C ALA A 199 9.83 19.93 5.73
N GLU A 200 9.26 20.21 4.56
CA GLU A 200 8.82 19.18 3.60
C GLU A 200 10.01 18.34 3.11
N ALA A 201 11.11 18.99 2.70
CA ALA A 201 12.31 18.32 2.21
C ALA A 201 12.97 17.39 3.25
N ASN A 202 12.82 17.72 4.54
CA ASN A 202 13.35 16.95 5.67
C ASN A 202 12.29 16.08 6.36
N SER A 203 11.07 15.99 5.81
CA SER A 203 10.04 15.09 6.32
C SER A 203 10.45 13.64 6.10
N VAL A 204 10.02 12.75 6.99
CA VAL A 204 10.26 11.30 6.83
C VAL A 204 9.68 10.81 5.50
N ALA A 205 8.51 11.31 5.10
CA ALA A 205 7.88 10.95 3.83
C ALA A 205 8.77 11.25 2.62
N THR A 206 9.38 12.44 2.57
CA THR A 206 10.23 12.83 1.43
C THR A 206 11.57 12.11 1.45
N THR A 207 12.23 12.01 2.60
CA THR A 207 13.55 11.36 2.68
C THR A 207 13.45 9.86 2.42
N VAL A 208 12.44 9.17 2.98
CA VAL A 208 12.20 7.74 2.73
C VAL A 208 11.78 7.49 1.29
N LYS A 209 10.97 8.36 0.67
CA LYS A 209 10.65 8.24 -0.75
C LYS A 209 11.90 8.26 -1.63
N LYS A 210 12.78 9.26 -1.43
CA LYS A 210 14.05 9.36 -2.18
C LYS A 210 14.95 8.15 -1.94
N MET A 211 14.99 7.67 -0.70
CA MET A 211 15.78 6.51 -0.31
C MET A 211 15.25 5.23 -0.99
N ALA A 212 13.93 5.01 -0.96
CA ALA A 212 13.28 3.86 -1.58
C ALA A 212 13.45 3.87 -3.10
N ASP A 213 13.18 5.01 -3.76
CA ASP A 213 13.36 5.18 -5.21
C ASP A 213 14.80 4.83 -5.62
N PHE A 214 15.79 5.29 -4.85
CA PHE A 214 17.20 5.01 -5.12
C PHE A 214 17.59 3.56 -4.81
N ALA A 215 17.11 3.01 -3.69
CA ALA A 215 17.39 1.63 -3.29
C ALA A 215 16.78 0.62 -4.26
N ASP A 216 15.57 0.88 -4.79
CA ASP A 216 14.94 0.08 -5.83
C ASP A 216 15.76 0.09 -7.12
N HIS A 217 16.22 1.26 -7.55
CA HIS A 217 17.09 1.36 -8.74
C HIS A 217 18.40 0.59 -8.56
N ALA A 218 19.04 0.73 -7.40
CA ALA A 218 20.25 -0.02 -7.06
C ALA A 218 20.00 -1.54 -6.96
N ALA A 219 18.86 -1.97 -6.44
CA ALA A 219 18.48 -3.38 -6.33
C ALA A 219 18.30 -4.02 -7.72
N VAL A 220 17.68 -3.32 -8.67
CA VAL A 220 17.55 -3.79 -10.06
C VAL A 220 18.92 -3.98 -10.70
N GLY A 221 19.80 -2.98 -10.60
CA GLY A 221 21.15 -3.05 -11.17
C GLY A 221 22.00 -4.17 -10.57
N ARG A 222 21.97 -4.34 -9.24
CA ARG A 222 22.69 -5.42 -8.55
C ARG A 222 22.12 -6.80 -8.89
N THR A 223 20.79 -6.93 -8.97
CA THR A 223 20.16 -8.21 -9.33
C THR A 223 20.59 -8.67 -10.72
N ALA A 224 20.66 -7.75 -11.69
CA ALA A 224 21.18 -8.07 -13.02
C ALA A 224 22.64 -8.54 -12.96
N ALA A 225 23.50 -7.82 -12.24
CA ALA A 225 24.92 -8.18 -12.06
C ALA A 225 25.10 -9.55 -11.37
N TRP A 226 24.29 -9.85 -10.36
CA TRP A 226 24.32 -11.14 -9.68
C TRP A 226 23.85 -12.30 -10.57
N LEU A 227 22.84 -12.06 -11.41
CA LEU A 227 22.42 -13.07 -12.38
C LEU A 227 23.51 -13.33 -13.43
N ASP A 228 24.23 -12.30 -13.87
CA ASP A 228 25.38 -12.45 -14.77
C ASP A 228 26.53 -13.21 -14.07
N GLN A 229 26.81 -12.88 -12.81
CA GLN A 229 27.79 -13.60 -11.99
C GLN A 229 27.43 -15.09 -11.83
N LEU A 230 26.14 -15.41 -11.63
CA LEU A 230 25.68 -16.80 -11.56
C LEU A 230 25.83 -17.56 -12.88
N VAL A 231 25.87 -16.86 -14.02
CA VAL A 231 26.24 -17.46 -15.32
C VAL A 231 27.74 -17.74 -15.37
N ASP A 232 28.56 -16.78 -14.96
CA ASP A 232 30.02 -16.94 -14.91
C ASP A 232 30.46 -18.08 -13.99
N GLU A 233 29.72 -18.30 -12.89
CA GLU A 233 29.91 -19.39 -11.93
C GLU A 233 29.32 -20.73 -12.40
N GLY A 234 28.62 -20.76 -13.54
CA GLY A 234 28.02 -21.96 -14.12
C GLY A 234 26.74 -22.44 -13.42
N HIS A 235 26.14 -21.63 -12.56
CA HIS A 235 24.86 -21.92 -11.90
C HIS A 235 23.65 -21.61 -12.79
N LEU A 236 23.82 -20.73 -13.78
CA LEU A 236 22.85 -20.44 -14.84
C LEU A 236 23.51 -20.59 -16.21
N THR A 237 22.72 -20.98 -17.22
CA THR A 237 23.17 -20.90 -18.61
C THR A 237 22.87 -19.53 -19.20
N SER A 238 23.61 -19.12 -20.24
CA SER A 238 23.34 -17.86 -20.96
C SER A 238 21.90 -17.83 -21.52
N HIS A 239 21.38 -18.97 -21.97
CA HIS A 239 19.99 -19.08 -22.44
C HIS A 239 18.97 -18.85 -21.32
N GLN A 240 19.18 -19.44 -20.13
CA GLN A 240 18.32 -19.19 -18.97
C GLN A 240 18.35 -17.71 -18.57
N ARG A 241 19.53 -17.09 -18.62
CA ARG A 241 19.72 -15.67 -18.31
C ARG A 241 19.00 -14.75 -19.30
N GLU A 242 19.04 -15.06 -20.59
CA GLU A 242 18.31 -14.35 -21.65
C GLU A 242 16.79 -14.48 -21.45
N ARG A 243 16.30 -15.69 -21.16
CA ARG A 243 14.89 -15.93 -20.85
C ARG A 243 14.41 -15.16 -19.63
N MET A 244 15.18 -15.17 -18.53
CA MET A 244 14.87 -14.39 -17.33
C MET A 244 14.80 -12.88 -17.60
N ALA A 245 15.59 -12.37 -18.55
CA ALA A 245 15.51 -10.97 -18.98
C ALA A 245 14.29 -10.66 -19.87
N ALA A 246 13.79 -11.65 -20.61
CA ALA A 246 12.59 -11.51 -21.44
C ALA A 246 11.29 -11.67 -20.63
N GLU A 247 11.35 -12.24 -19.42
CA GLU A 247 10.23 -12.39 -18.51
C GLU A 247 9.90 -11.07 -17.76
N ASP A 248 8.61 -10.80 -17.54
CA ASP A 248 8.13 -9.65 -16.75
C ASP A 248 8.35 -9.79 -15.22
N GLY A 249 9.12 -10.78 -14.77
CA GLY A 249 9.34 -11.08 -13.35
C GLY A 249 10.54 -10.37 -12.70
N ALA A 250 11.37 -9.67 -13.46
CA ALA A 250 12.61 -9.05 -12.96
C ALA A 250 12.36 -8.03 -11.82
N ALA A 251 11.30 -7.23 -11.92
CA ALA A 251 10.92 -6.26 -10.89
C ALA A 251 10.47 -6.94 -9.59
N THR A 252 9.74 -8.06 -9.71
CA THR A 252 9.27 -8.86 -8.57
C THR A 252 10.43 -9.56 -7.87
N LEU A 253 11.38 -10.11 -8.64
CA LEU A 253 12.59 -10.72 -8.11
C LEU A 253 13.49 -9.70 -7.39
N SER A 254 13.78 -8.56 -8.03
CA SER A 254 14.60 -7.50 -7.42
C SER A 254 14.00 -7.01 -6.10
N ARG A 255 12.67 -6.93 -6.03
CA ARG A 255 11.94 -6.51 -4.83
C ARG A 255 11.96 -7.56 -3.72
N VAL A 256 11.81 -8.85 -4.02
CA VAL A 256 11.89 -9.89 -2.97
C VAL A 256 13.31 -9.98 -2.41
N LEU A 257 14.33 -9.78 -3.23
CA LEU A 257 15.73 -9.69 -2.79
C LEU A 257 15.97 -8.45 -1.93
N ARG A 258 15.40 -7.29 -2.32
CA ARG A 258 15.42 -6.07 -1.50
C ARG A 258 14.73 -6.28 -0.15
N ARG A 259 13.62 -7.02 -0.12
CA ARG A 259 12.94 -7.41 1.13
C ARG A 259 13.82 -8.33 1.99
N ALA A 260 14.53 -9.28 1.39
CA ALA A 260 15.48 -10.13 2.11
C ALA A 260 16.64 -9.31 2.71
N GLU A 261 17.15 -8.31 1.99
CA GLU A 261 18.19 -7.38 2.46
C GLU A 261 17.75 -6.64 3.73
N VAL A 262 16.55 -6.05 3.69
CA VAL A 262 15.99 -5.31 4.84
C VAL A 262 15.59 -6.25 5.99
N ALA A 263 15.42 -7.54 5.72
CA ALA A 263 15.28 -8.58 6.74
C ALA A 263 16.63 -9.07 7.31
N GLY A 264 17.75 -8.51 6.84
CA GLY A 264 19.09 -8.77 7.36
C GLY A 264 19.84 -9.91 6.66
N HIS A 265 19.33 -10.41 5.53
CA HIS A 265 19.98 -11.46 4.76
C HIS A 265 20.86 -10.88 3.64
N ASP A 266 21.88 -11.63 3.24
CA ASP A 266 22.65 -11.33 2.03
C ASP A 266 21.82 -11.69 0.78
N PRO A 267 21.42 -10.72 -0.05
CA PRO A 267 20.53 -10.98 -1.19
C PRO A 267 21.18 -11.86 -2.27
N TYR A 268 22.50 -11.79 -2.44
CA TYR A 268 23.20 -12.64 -3.41
C TYR A 268 23.15 -14.11 -2.96
N GLN A 269 23.41 -14.38 -1.68
CA GLN A 269 23.30 -15.75 -1.14
C GLN A 269 21.88 -16.30 -1.23
N VAL A 270 20.88 -15.46 -0.94
CA VAL A 270 19.46 -15.84 -1.09
C VAL A 270 19.13 -16.20 -2.53
N LEU A 271 19.59 -15.39 -3.50
CA LEU A 271 19.39 -15.65 -4.93
C LEU A 271 20.10 -16.93 -5.38
N ALA A 272 21.39 -17.08 -5.05
CA ALA A 272 22.21 -18.23 -5.41
C ALA A 272 21.62 -19.54 -4.86
N ALA A 273 21.20 -19.55 -3.59
CA ALA A 273 20.54 -20.70 -2.98
C ALA A 273 19.20 -21.04 -3.67
N ALA A 274 18.41 -20.03 -4.04
CA ALA A 274 17.14 -20.24 -4.73
C ALA A 274 17.33 -20.81 -6.14
N VAL A 275 18.33 -20.34 -6.89
CA VAL A 275 18.67 -20.84 -8.23
C VAL A 275 19.16 -22.29 -8.16
N THR A 276 20.10 -22.58 -7.26
CA THR A 276 20.78 -23.89 -7.17
C THR A 276 19.96 -24.99 -6.48
N LYS A 277 18.87 -24.63 -5.78
CA LYS A 277 18.02 -25.59 -5.04
C LYS A 277 17.51 -26.77 -5.89
N ARG A 278 17.15 -26.53 -7.15
CA ARG A 278 16.68 -27.55 -8.10
C ARG A 278 16.85 -27.01 -9.53
N SER A 279 17.02 -27.91 -10.50
CA SER A 279 17.02 -27.55 -11.93
C SER A 279 15.86 -26.62 -12.29
N LEU A 280 16.15 -25.65 -13.15
CA LEU A 280 15.17 -24.75 -13.75
C LEU A 280 14.69 -25.26 -15.12
N GLY A 281 15.20 -26.37 -15.64
CA GLY A 281 14.91 -26.85 -17.01
C GLY A 281 13.42 -26.97 -17.35
N ASP A 282 12.61 -27.48 -16.40
CA ASP A 282 11.16 -27.70 -16.59
C ASP A 282 10.29 -26.49 -16.25
N ALA A 283 10.88 -25.38 -15.80
CA ALA A 283 10.13 -24.25 -15.32
C ALA A 283 9.58 -23.40 -16.48
N ARG A 284 8.27 -23.17 -16.47
CA ARG A 284 7.59 -22.31 -17.46
C ARG A 284 8.05 -20.85 -17.38
N GLN A 285 8.27 -20.37 -16.16
CA GLN A 285 8.77 -19.02 -15.85
C GLN A 285 9.85 -19.10 -14.77
N PHE A 286 11.09 -18.81 -15.13
CA PHE A 286 12.25 -18.98 -14.25
C PHE A 286 12.22 -17.99 -13.08
N THR A 287 11.91 -16.73 -13.35
CA THR A 287 11.86 -15.67 -12.33
C THR A 287 10.80 -15.94 -11.26
N ASN A 288 9.63 -16.46 -11.66
CA ASN A 288 8.55 -16.82 -10.74
C ASN A 288 8.89 -18.05 -9.89
N VAL A 289 9.57 -19.04 -10.46
CA VAL A 289 10.06 -20.20 -9.68
C VAL A 289 11.12 -19.76 -8.68
N VAL A 290 12.06 -18.91 -9.05
CA VAL A 290 13.06 -18.37 -8.11
C VAL A 290 12.37 -17.55 -7.01
N HIS A 291 11.42 -16.68 -7.37
CA HIS A 291 10.63 -15.93 -6.41
C HIS A 291 9.89 -16.86 -5.43
N ASP A 292 9.18 -17.88 -5.92
CA ASP A 292 8.47 -18.86 -5.09
C ASP A 292 9.42 -19.62 -4.16
N ARG A 293 10.60 -20.02 -4.66
CA ARG A 293 11.63 -20.67 -3.83
C ARG A 293 12.12 -19.77 -2.69
N ILE A 294 12.22 -18.46 -2.91
CA ILE A 294 12.59 -17.49 -1.88
C ILE A 294 11.43 -17.30 -0.90
N THR A 295 10.22 -17.01 -1.38
CA THR A 295 9.07 -16.71 -0.50
C THR A 295 8.50 -17.93 0.22
N GLY A 296 8.62 -19.11 -0.38
CA GLY A 296 8.18 -20.39 0.18
C GLY A 296 9.20 -21.03 1.13
N ASN A 297 10.40 -20.46 1.26
CA ASN A 297 11.40 -20.95 2.21
C ASN A 297 11.02 -20.55 3.65
N ARG A 298 10.38 -21.47 4.38
CA ARG A 298 9.98 -21.24 5.80
C ARG A 298 11.15 -20.97 6.75
N ALA A 299 12.38 -21.34 6.40
CA ALA A 299 13.56 -21.01 7.19
C ALA A 299 14.05 -19.57 6.94
N LEU A 300 13.60 -18.93 5.86
CA LEU A 300 13.96 -17.57 5.49
C LEU A 300 12.85 -16.61 5.90
N SER A 301 13.01 -15.94 7.05
CA SER A 301 12.11 -14.83 7.40
C SER A 301 12.39 -13.63 6.51
N LEU A 302 11.36 -13.15 5.81
CA LEU A 302 11.41 -11.92 5.00
C LEU A 302 10.80 -10.72 5.74
N ASP A 303 10.60 -10.82 7.06
CA ASP A 303 10.08 -9.71 7.85
C ASP A 303 11.25 -8.74 8.20
N PRO A 304 11.12 -7.44 7.88
CA PRO A 304 12.14 -6.42 8.13
C PRO A 304 12.69 -6.40 9.55
N VAL A 305 14.01 -6.27 9.69
CA VAL A 305 14.71 -6.07 10.97
C VAL A 305 15.19 -4.62 11.10
N GLY A 306 15.58 -4.21 12.31
CA GLY A 306 16.05 -2.84 12.57
C GLY A 306 14.95 -1.82 12.92
N ASP A 307 15.37 -0.66 13.44
CA ASP A 307 14.50 0.41 13.96
C ASP A 307 14.86 1.81 13.43
N SER A 308 15.78 1.89 12.47
CA SER A 308 16.31 3.12 11.88
C SER A 308 16.50 3.00 10.37
N ALA A 309 16.42 4.13 9.68
CA ALA A 309 16.60 4.18 8.23
C ALA A 309 18.00 3.75 7.81
N SER A 310 19.01 4.07 8.63
CA SER A 310 20.41 3.70 8.41
C SER A 310 20.67 2.18 8.41
N GLN A 311 19.78 1.40 9.03
CA GLN A 311 19.83 -0.07 8.99
C GLN A 311 19.15 -0.68 7.77
N TRP A 312 18.40 0.11 7.01
CA TRP A 312 17.63 -0.37 5.86
C TRP A 312 18.26 -0.03 4.52
N ILE A 313 19.24 0.87 4.46
CA ILE A 313 19.90 1.23 3.20
C ILE A 313 20.77 0.07 2.67
N PRO A 314 20.82 -0.16 1.35
CA PRO A 314 21.71 -1.15 0.76
C PRO A 314 23.18 -0.74 0.91
N THR A 315 24.07 -1.72 0.90
CA THR A 315 25.52 -1.47 0.79
C THR A 315 25.91 -1.43 -0.69
N LEU A 316 26.47 -0.30 -1.13
CA LEU A 316 26.85 -0.05 -2.52
C LEU A 316 28.36 0.09 -2.68
N THR A 317 28.89 -0.34 -3.82
CA THR A 317 30.32 -0.21 -4.17
C THR A 317 30.69 1.21 -4.56
N ASP A 318 29.76 1.96 -5.17
CA ASP A 318 29.96 3.36 -5.51
C ASP A 318 29.85 4.26 -4.27
N SER A 319 30.97 4.89 -3.92
CA SER A 319 31.09 5.74 -2.74
C SER A 319 30.22 7.00 -2.77
N GLU A 320 29.87 7.53 -3.94
CA GLU A 320 28.98 8.70 -4.05
C GLU A 320 27.53 8.29 -3.80
N HIS A 321 27.11 7.17 -4.39
CA HIS A 321 25.79 6.60 -4.17
C HIS A 321 25.58 6.17 -2.71
N GLN A 322 26.58 5.54 -2.09
CA GLN A 322 26.53 5.20 -0.67
C GLN A 322 26.38 6.46 0.19
N ARG A 323 27.20 7.49 -0.06
CA ARG A 323 27.13 8.76 0.68
C ARG A 323 25.76 9.44 0.56
N TYR A 324 25.13 9.37 -0.61
CA TYR A 324 23.80 9.92 -0.81
C TYR A 324 22.75 9.22 0.08
N LEU A 325 22.76 7.88 0.13
CA LEU A 325 21.89 7.10 1.01
C LEU A 325 22.19 7.34 2.49
N ASP A 326 23.46 7.47 2.87
CA ASP A 326 23.86 7.79 4.24
C ASP A 326 23.29 9.15 4.69
N VAL A 327 23.33 10.16 3.82
CA VAL A 327 22.75 11.49 4.11
C VAL A 327 21.23 11.42 4.27
N LEU A 328 20.53 10.70 3.38
CA LEU A 328 19.07 10.55 3.46
C LEU A 328 18.63 9.77 4.71
N SER A 329 19.33 8.69 5.05
CA SER A 329 19.02 7.88 6.23
C SER A 329 19.28 8.66 7.53
N GLN A 330 20.40 9.38 7.63
CA GLN A 330 20.70 10.26 8.77
C GLN A 330 19.66 11.38 8.92
N ALA A 331 19.23 12.00 7.82
CA ALA A 331 18.16 13.01 7.86
C ALA A 331 16.83 12.42 8.36
N THR A 332 16.51 11.20 7.92
CA THR A 332 15.30 10.49 8.37
C THR A 332 15.36 10.16 9.87
N ASP A 333 16.49 9.63 10.34
CA ASP A 333 16.69 9.28 11.75
C ASP A 333 16.70 10.54 12.64
N ALA A 334 17.30 11.64 12.18
CA ALA A 334 17.25 12.92 12.87
C ALA A 334 15.82 13.50 12.96
N ARG A 335 15.02 13.36 11.89
CA ARG A 335 13.61 13.77 11.90
C ARG A 335 12.78 12.93 12.87
N ARG A 336 13.02 11.62 12.93
CA ARG A 336 12.40 10.72 13.91
C ARG A 336 12.70 11.18 15.34
N ASP A 337 13.92 11.56 15.64
CA ASP A 337 14.31 12.02 16.97
C ASP A 337 13.64 13.36 17.33
N GLN A 338 13.49 14.28 16.37
CA GLN A 338 12.68 15.50 16.55
C GLN A 338 11.21 15.20 16.82
N LEU A 339 10.62 14.23 16.10
CA LEU A 339 9.25 13.79 16.32
C LEU A 339 9.08 13.12 17.69
N ALA A 340 10.11 12.43 18.19
CA ALA A 340 10.13 11.88 19.54
C ALA A 340 10.07 12.97 20.62
N ASP A 341 10.85 14.04 20.46
CA ASP A 341 10.82 15.21 21.34
C ASP A 341 9.43 15.88 21.32
N GLN A 342 8.89 16.11 20.12
CA GLN A 342 7.55 16.69 19.95
C GLN A 342 6.45 15.85 20.59
N ALA A 343 6.50 14.52 20.44
CA ALA A 343 5.54 13.62 21.06
C ALA A 343 5.63 13.64 22.59
N ALA A 344 6.84 13.76 23.15
CA ALA A 344 7.03 13.87 24.60
C ALA A 344 6.53 15.21 25.16
N ASP A 345 6.66 16.30 24.41
CA ASP A 345 6.20 17.63 24.81
C ASP A 345 4.68 17.79 24.67
N GLN A 346 4.11 17.34 23.55
CA GLN A 346 2.69 17.49 23.23
C GLN A 346 1.82 16.40 23.88
N GLN A 347 2.39 15.22 24.18
CA GLN A 347 1.71 14.06 24.74
C GLN A 347 0.39 13.72 24.01
N PRO A 348 0.43 13.48 22.68
CA PRO A 348 -0.78 13.22 21.92
C PRO A 348 -1.50 11.95 22.43
N ALA A 349 -2.82 11.91 22.25
CA ALA A 349 -3.67 10.86 22.84
C ALA A 349 -3.26 9.45 22.38
N TRP A 350 -2.89 9.25 21.11
CA TRP A 350 -2.40 7.97 20.62
C TRP A 350 -1.12 7.50 21.34
N ALA A 351 -0.21 8.42 21.70
CA ALA A 351 1.06 8.08 22.32
C ALA A 351 0.88 7.71 23.79
N THR A 352 0.03 8.47 24.50
CA THR A 352 -0.29 8.19 25.90
C THR A 352 -1.16 6.94 26.06
N ALA A 353 -2.07 6.67 25.12
CA ALA A 353 -2.82 5.42 25.07
C ALA A 353 -1.94 4.20 24.79
N ALA A 354 -0.94 4.34 23.90
CA ALA A 354 -0.07 3.24 23.51
C ALA A 354 1.06 2.94 24.51
N PHE A 355 1.66 3.98 25.10
CA PHE A 355 2.88 3.84 25.91
C PHE A 355 2.69 4.23 27.38
N GLY A 356 1.51 4.73 27.75
CA GLY A 356 1.28 5.38 29.04
C GLY A 356 1.82 6.82 29.09
N PRO A 357 1.66 7.50 30.24
CA PRO A 357 2.17 8.86 30.44
C PRO A 357 3.71 8.89 30.35
N VAL A 358 4.27 10.06 30.00
CA VAL A 358 5.72 10.23 29.89
C VAL A 358 6.39 10.03 31.27
N PRO A 359 7.34 9.10 31.40
CA PRO A 359 8.03 8.85 32.67
C PRO A 359 8.84 10.06 33.17
N THR A 360 9.03 10.14 34.49
CA THR A 360 9.88 11.17 35.13
C THR A 360 11.33 10.73 35.24
N ASP A 361 11.59 9.42 35.30
CA ASP A 361 12.94 8.87 35.24
C ASP A 361 13.57 9.12 33.86
N ALA A 362 14.84 9.53 33.83
CA ALA A 362 15.52 9.94 32.60
C ALA A 362 15.72 8.78 31.61
N HIS A 363 15.98 7.56 32.10
CA HIS A 363 16.22 6.41 31.25
C HIS A 363 14.90 5.88 30.67
N GLU A 364 13.87 5.76 31.51
CA GLU A 364 12.53 5.37 31.06
C GLU A 364 11.93 6.40 30.09
N ARG A 365 12.15 7.70 30.33
CA ARG A 365 11.75 8.77 29.42
C ARG A 365 12.41 8.64 28.05
N GLU A 366 13.71 8.33 28.00
CA GLU A 366 14.41 8.16 26.72
C GLU A 366 13.95 6.90 25.96
N SER A 367 13.66 5.81 26.68
CA SER A 367 13.04 4.61 26.10
C SER A 367 11.65 4.90 25.54
N TRP A 368 10.82 5.65 26.28
CA TRP A 368 9.51 6.11 25.84
C TRP A 368 9.62 6.96 24.57
N LYS A 369 10.54 7.93 24.55
CA LYS A 369 10.79 8.81 23.41
C LYS A 369 11.21 8.02 22.17
N ARG A 370 12.16 7.09 22.29
CA ARG A 370 12.59 6.23 21.18
C ARG A 370 11.41 5.49 20.55
N ARG A 371 10.59 4.83 21.37
CA ARG A 371 9.43 4.06 20.90
C ARG A 371 8.37 4.96 20.25
N ALA A 372 8.06 6.10 20.88
CA ALA A 372 7.13 7.08 20.34
C ALA A 372 7.62 7.70 19.03
N GLY A 373 8.92 7.99 18.93
CA GLY A 373 9.56 8.53 17.72
C GLY A 373 9.46 7.59 16.53
N ILE A 374 9.69 6.29 16.72
CA ILE A 374 9.53 5.29 15.64
C ILE A 374 8.10 5.29 15.11
N VAL A 375 7.10 5.29 16.00
CA VAL A 375 5.68 5.33 15.59
C VAL A 375 5.35 6.66 14.91
N ALA A 376 5.80 7.79 15.48
CA ALA A 376 5.57 9.12 14.90
C ALA A 376 6.19 9.28 13.51
N ALA A 377 7.40 8.74 13.29
CA ALA A 377 8.03 8.72 11.97
C ALA A 377 7.23 7.91 10.96
N HIS A 378 6.71 6.74 11.35
CA HIS A 378 5.84 5.96 10.47
C HIS A 378 4.51 6.69 10.18
N ARG A 379 3.94 7.38 11.17
CA ARG A 379 2.73 8.19 10.99
C ARG A 379 2.97 9.33 10.00
N GLU A 380 4.09 10.05 10.10
CA GLU A 380 4.48 11.08 9.13
C GLU A 380 4.72 10.48 7.73
N LEU A 381 5.36 9.31 7.64
CA LEU A 381 5.58 8.60 6.37
C LEU A 381 4.28 8.20 5.67
N SER A 382 3.33 7.66 6.42
CA SER A 382 2.06 7.12 5.91
C SER A 382 0.95 8.18 5.77
N GLY A 383 1.16 9.39 6.32
CA GLY A 383 0.10 10.40 6.45
C GLY A 383 -1.01 9.97 7.42
N HIS A 384 -0.67 9.17 8.43
CA HIS A 384 -1.65 8.67 9.40
C HIS A 384 -1.87 9.66 10.54
N ASP A 385 -2.98 10.39 10.47
CA ASP A 385 -3.30 11.51 11.36
C ASP A 385 -4.38 11.20 12.42
N ASP A 386 -4.77 9.93 12.59
CA ASP A 386 -5.79 9.56 13.59
C ASP A 386 -5.32 9.91 15.02
N PRO A 387 -6.11 10.65 15.82
CA PRO A 387 -5.68 11.15 17.12
C PRO A 387 -5.55 10.05 18.18
N THR A 388 -6.19 8.89 18.00
CA THR A 388 -6.33 7.82 19.00
C THR A 388 -5.64 6.53 18.59
N THR A 389 -5.63 6.22 17.29
CA THR A 389 -5.05 5.01 16.73
C THR A 389 -3.57 5.27 16.43
N ALA A 390 -2.68 4.64 17.19
CA ALA A 390 -1.24 4.86 17.08
C ALA A 390 -0.66 4.46 15.70
N LEU A 391 -1.09 3.32 15.16
CA LEU A 391 -0.56 2.74 13.93
C LEU A 391 -1.71 2.34 13.00
N GLY A 392 -1.67 2.82 11.75
CA GLY A 392 -2.63 2.49 10.71
C GLY A 392 -2.46 1.09 10.11
N ALA A 393 -3.24 0.83 9.05
CA ALA A 393 -3.15 -0.41 8.27
C ALA A 393 -1.74 -0.60 7.68
N PRO A 394 -1.29 -1.85 7.49
CA PRO A 394 0.01 -2.09 6.90
C PRO A 394 0.10 -1.53 5.48
N PRO A 395 1.31 -1.12 5.05
CA PRO A 395 1.55 -0.66 3.68
C PRO A 395 1.22 -1.74 2.66
N ARG A 396 0.95 -1.30 1.43
CA ARG A 396 0.67 -2.23 0.32
C ARG A 396 1.89 -3.12 0.05
N PRO A 397 1.69 -4.37 -0.42
CA PRO A 397 2.77 -5.17 -0.97
C PRO A 397 3.48 -4.36 -2.06
N GLY A 398 4.81 -4.38 -2.07
CA GLY A 398 5.58 -3.56 -3.01
C GLY A 398 6.48 -2.52 -2.34
N GLN A 399 6.04 -1.96 -1.22
CA GLN A 399 6.70 -0.81 -0.56
C GLN A 399 7.64 -1.31 0.55
N VAL A 400 8.88 -1.68 0.21
CA VAL A 400 9.78 -2.37 1.16
C VAL A 400 10.12 -1.50 2.37
N GLU A 401 10.51 -0.25 2.15
CA GLU A 401 10.91 0.68 3.21
C GLU A 401 9.73 1.12 4.08
N HIS A 402 8.54 1.27 3.47
CA HIS A 402 7.32 1.56 4.24
C HIS A 402 6.97 0.38 5.14
N ASN A 403 7.09 -0.86 4.63
CA ASN A 403 6.90 -2.05 5.44
C ASN A 403 7.92 -2.09 6.58
N ALA A 404 9.20 -1.81 6.32
CA ALA A 404 10.24 -1.76 7.35
C ALA A 404 9.89 -0.79 8.49
N SER A 405 9.47 0.43 8.12
CA SER A 405 8.98 1.44 9.05
C SER A 405 7.76 0.97 9.86
N TRP A 406 6.78 0.34 9.20
CA TRP A 406 5.59 -0.19 9.86
C TRP A 406 5.92 -1.32 10.85
N PHE A 407 6.83 -2.23 10.48
CA PHE A 407 7.31 -3.32 11.34
C PHE A 407 8.07 -2.79 12.56
N ALA A 408 8.92 -1.78 12.38
CA ALA A 408 9.59 -1.11 13.48
C ALA A 408 8.59 -0.45 14.44
N ALA A 409 7.58 0.25 13.90
CA ALA A 409 6.50 0.86 14.69
C ALA A 409 5.66 -0.20 15.44
N SER A 410 5.34 -1.31 14.78
CA SER A 410 4.60 -2.42 15.39
C SER A 410 5.37 -3.06 16.56
N ARG A 411 6.68 -3.29 16.38
CA ARG A 411 7.57 -3.76 17.47
C ARG A 411 7.68 -2.74 18.60
N ALA A 412 7.78 -1.45 18.28
CA ALA A 412 7.81 -0.39 19.30
C ALA A 412 6.54 -0.40 20.16
N LEU A 413 5.37 -0.70 19.57
CA LEU A 413 4.10 -0.89 20.27
C LEU A 413 4.00 -2.22 21.07
N GLY A 414 4.98 -3.11 20.95
CA GLY A 414 4.97 -4.41 21.62
C GLY A 414 4.04 -5.45 20.98
N ARG A 415 3.65 -5.25 19.71
CA ARG A 415 2.82 -6.22 18.97
C ARG A 415 3.64 -7.45 18.59
N SER A 416 3.01 -8.63 18.62
CA SER A 416 3.66 -9.88 18.26
C SER A 416 3.73 -10.07 16.74
N ALA A 417 4.62 -10.97 16.28
CA ALA A 417 4.70 -11.33 14.86
C ALA A 417 3.39 -11.91 14.32
N ALA A 418 2.65 -12.66 15.16
CA ALA A 418 1.34 -13.18 14.81
C ALA A 418 0.36 -12.04 14.49
N ASP A 419 0.23 -11.06 15.41
CA ASP A 419 -0.65 -9.91 15.21
C ASP A 419 -0.34 -9.15 13.89
N THR A 420 0.94 -9.06 13.53
CA THR A 420 1.35 -8.44 12.27
C THR A 420 1.04 -9.26 11.02
N GLU A 421 0.96 -10.58 11.14
CA GLU A 421 0.56 -11.45 10.04
C GLU A 421 -0.91 -11.20 9.68
N GLU A 422 -1.82 -11.21 10.66
CA GLU A 422 -3.23 -10.97 10.41
C GLU A 422 -3.49 -9.56 9.86
N MET A 423 -2.81 -8.54 10.38
CA MET A 423 -2.91 -7.18 9.84
C MET A 423 -2.52 -7.09 8.36
N ARG A 424 -1.56 -7.90 7.89
CA ARG A 424 -1.13 -7.90 6.48
C ARG A 424 -2.02 -8.74 5.57
N MET A 425 -2.83 -9.63 6.14
CA MET A 425 -3.72 -10.47 5.35
C MET A 425 -4.82 -9.66 4.69
N SER A 426 -5.22 -10.06 3.48
CA SER A 426 -6.42 -9.56 2.85
C SER A 426 -7.66 -10.00 3.64
N GLU A 427 -8.78 -9.30 3.50
CA GLU A 427 -10.04 -9.73 4.13
C GLU A 427 -10.42 -11.16 3.71
N GLY A 428 -10.17 -11.53 2.46
CA GLY A 428 -10.39 -12.89 1.97
C GLY A 428 -9.55 -13.93 2.71
N GLN A 429 -8.26 -13.65 2.93
CA GLN A 429 -7.37 -14.53 3.69
C GLN A 429 -7.80 -14.64 5.16
N LEU A 430 -8.23 -13.54 5.79
CA LEU A 430 -8.76 -13.54 7.15
C LEU A 430 -10.04 -14.39 7.25
N ARG A 431 -10.97 -14.24 6.29
CA ARG A 431 -12.17 -15.08 6.22
C ARG A 431 -11.84 -16.55 6.00
N MET A 432 -10.79 -16.86 5.22
CA MET A 432 -10.34 -18.25 5.07
C MET A 432 -9.81 -18.84 6.38
N ARG A 433 -9.11 -18.07 7.22
CA ARG A 433 -8.72 -18.52 8.57
C ARG A 433 -9.93 -18.76 9.49
N ILE A 434 -10.97 -17.93 9.37
CA ILE A 434 -12.22 -18.12 10.12
C ILE A 434 -12.90 -19.41 9.64
N ARG A 435 -13.12 -19.56 8.34
CA ARG A 435 -13.73 -20.75 7.73
C ARG A 435 -12.96 -22.03 8.03
N ALA A 436 -11.63 -21.96 8.10
CA ALA A 436 -10.81 -23.12 8.46
C ALA A 436 -11.22 -23.67 9.84
N TYR A 437 -11.37 -22.83 10.86
CA TYR A 437 -11.80 -23.28 12.19
C TYR A 437 -13.30 -23.62 12.25
N GLU A 438 -14.16 -22.94 11.49
CA GLU A 438 -15.57 -23.33 11.35
C GLU A 438 -15.70 -24.76 10.81
N ARG A 439 -14.86 -25.15 9.84
CA ARG A 439 -14.78 -26.55 9.35
C ARG A 439 -14.30 -27.52 10.43
N GLU A 440 -13.35 -27.11 11.28
CA GLU A 440 -12.91 -27.96 12.41
C GLU A 440 -14.01 -28.22 13.44
N GLN A 441 -14.93 -27.26 13.61
CA GLN A 441 -16.03 -27.39 14.56
C GLN A 441 -17.10 -28.38 14.11
N LEU A 442 -17.24 -28.64 12.80
CA LEU A 442 -18.27 -29.54 12.27
C LEU A 442 -18.11 -30.99 12.76
N TRP A 443 -16.87 -31.43 12.98
CA TRP A 443 -16.54 -32.80 13.40
C TRP A 443 -15.99 -32.85 14.83
N ALA A 444 -16.13 -31.77 15.61
CA ALA A 444 -15.64 -31.70 16.97
C ALA A 444 -16.34 -32.73 17.89
N PRO A 445 -15.61 -33.49 18.72
CA PRO A 445 -16.22 -34.37 19.71
C PRO A 445 -17.14 -33.59 20.67
N ASP A 446 -18.15 -34.25 21.22
CA ASP A 446 -19.03 -33.63 22.21
C ASP A 446 -18.28 -33.31 23.52
N ARG A 447 -18.51 -32.12 24.08
CA ARG A 447 -17.96 -31.75 25.38
C ARG A 447 -18.83 -32.34 26.49
N VAL A 448 -18.38 -33.45 27.08
CA VAL A 448 -19.17 -34.24 28.06
C VAL A 448 -18.80 -34.01 29.53
N VAL A 449 -18.04 -32.97 29.86
CA VAL A 449 -17.51 -32.75 31.22
C VAL A 449 -18.59 -32.74 32.32
N ASN A 450 -19.76 -32.15 32.04
CA ASN A 450 -20.86 -32.06 33.01
C ASN A 450 -21.66 -33.36 33.10
N GLU A 451 -21.84 -34.07 31.98
CA GLU A 451 -22.43 -35.41 31.96
C GLU A 451 -21.55 -36.39 32.74
N LEU A 452 -20.23 -36.34 32.50
CA LEU A 452 -19.25 -37.14 33.23
C LEU A 452 -19.28 -36.85 34.74
N ALA A 453 -19.37 -35.58 35.13
CA ALA A 453 -19.51 -35.18 36.53
C ALA A 453 -20.82 -35.72 37.15
N GLY A 454 -21.94 -35.54 36.47
CA GLY A 454 -23.27 -36.01 36.91
C GLY A 454 -23.31 -37.54 37.07
N THR A 455 -22.80 -38.28 36.09
CA THR A 455 -22.72 -39.75 36.15
C THR A 455 -21.81 -40.24 37.27
N ARG A 456 -20.65 -39.60 37.49
CA ARG A 456 -19.76 -39.93 38.63
C ARG A 456 -20.43 -39.70 39.98
N GLN A 457 -21.17 -38.60 40.12
CA GLN A 457 -21.93 -38.29 41.33
C GLN A 457 -23.03 -39.33 41.58
N ALA A 458 -23.76 -39.72 40.53
CA ALA A 458 -24.79 -40.73 40.62
C ALA A 458 -24.21 -42.11 40.99
N ALA A 459 -23.12 -42.54 40.35
CA ALA A 459 -22.45 -43.80 40.65
C ALA A 459 -22.02 -43.84 42.13
N THR A 460 -21.41 -42.75 42.62
CA THR A 460 -21.00 -42.62 44.03
C THR A 460 -22.18 -42.69 44.99
N THR A 461 -23.30 -42.05 44.64
CA THR A 461 -24.53 -42.09 45.43
C THR A 461 -25.06 -43.53 45.55
N HIS A 462 -25.10 -44.28 44.44
CA HIS A 462 -25.55 -45.67 44.45
C HIS A 462 -24.60 -46.61 45.20
N ARG A 463 -23.27 -46.41 45.12
CA ARG A 463 -22.30 -47.16 45.96
C ARG A 463 -22.52 -46.90 47.46
N ASN A 464 -22.79 -45.65 47.82
CA ASN A 464 -23.11 -45.30 49.21
C ASN A 464 -24.42 -45.96 49.67
N HIS A 465 -25.47 -45.96 48.84
CA HIS A 465 -26.71 -46.66 49.15
C HIS A 465 -26.50 -48.18 49.32
N ALA A 466 -25.77 -48.83 48.41
CA ALA A 466 -25.45 -50.26 48.50
C ALA A 466 -24.71 -50.60 49.81
N THR A 467 -23.75 -49.75 50.20
CA THR A 467 -23.01 -49.89 51.46
C THR A 467 -23.92 -49.74 52.68
N ILE A 468 -24.76 -48.70 52.70
CA ILE A 468 -25.70 -48.42 53.79
C ILE A 468 -26.72 -49.56 53.94
N TRP A 469 -27.35 -49.99 52.84
CA TRP A 469 -28.36 -51.06 52.86
C TRP A 469 -27.76 -52.42 53.22
N THR A 470 -26.53 -52.73 52.80
CA THR A 470 -25.81 -53.94 53.22
C THR A 470 -25.56 -53.96 54.74
N ALA A 471 -25.13 -52.82 55.31
CA ALA A 471 -24.92 -52.69 56.74
C ALA A 471 -26.26 -52.81 57.51
N GLN A 472 -27.33 -52.19 57.02
CA GLN A 472 -28.67 -52.31 57.61
C GLN A 472 -29.22 -53.74 57.53
N ALA A 473 -29.02 -54.44 56.41
CA ALA A 473 -29.43 -55.83 56.26
C ALA A 473 -28.72 -56.76 57.26
N THR A 474 -27.44 -56.51 57.52
CA THR A 474 -26.64 -57.30 58.49
C THR A 474 -27.14 -57.08 59.92
N ALA A 475 -27.62 -55.88 60.25
CA ALA A 475 -28.19 -55.54 61.56
C ALA A 475 -29.66 -55.94 61.74
N ALA A 476 -30.40 -56.23 60.66
CA ALA A 476 -31.83 -56.54 60.72
C ALA A 476 -32.10 -57.94 61.33
N ALA A 477 -32.95 -58.00 62.36
CA ALA A 477 -33.36 -59.25 63.00
C ALA A 477 -34.44 -60.01 62.19
N ASP A 478 -35.36 -59.28 61.57
CA ASP A 478 -36.47 -59.80 60.77
C ASP A 478 -36.00 -60.36 59.42
N PRO A 479 -36.29 -61.65 59.09
CA PRO A 479 -35.85 -62.26 57.83
C PRO A 479 -36.37 -61.58 56.56
N ASP A 480 -37.62 -61.12 56.55
CA ASP A 480 -38.24 -60.52 55.36
C ASP A 480 -37.64 -59.14 55.09
N THR A 481 -37.46 -58.33 56.14
CA THR A 481 -36.77 -57.03 56.06
C THR A 481 -35.32 -57.19 55.61
N ARG A 482 -34.61 -58.23 56.09
CA ARG A 482 -33.24 -58.54 55.66
C ARG A 482 -33.18 -58.85 54.17
N ALA A 483 -34.07 -59.72 53.67
CA ALA A 483 -34.12 -60.10 52.26
C ALA A 483 -34.40 -58.89 51.35
N ARG A 484 -35.35 -58.01 51.73
CA ARG A 484 -35.62 -56.77 50.98
C ARG A 484 -34.42 -55.85 50.91
N LEU A 485 -33.75 -55.57 52.04
CA LEU A 485 -32.57 -54.70 52.07
C LEU A 485 -31.37 -55.29 51.31
N GLN A 486 -31.22 -56.62 51.30
CA GLN A 486 -30.22 -57.29 50.46
C GLN A 486 -30.51 -57.11 48.98
N GLN A 487 -31.78 -57.19 48.56
CA GLN A 487 -32.18 -56.92 47.19
C GLN A 487 -31.93 -55.46 46.79
N GLU A 488 -32.35 -54.50 47.64
CA GLU A 488 -32.11 -53.08 47.39
C GLU A 488 -30.60 -52.77 47.29
N ALA A 489 -29.78 -53.37 48.16
CA ALA A 489 -28.33 -53.25 48.10
C ALA A 489 -27.75 -53.82 46.79
N ALA A 490 -28.24 -54.98 46.35
CA ALA A 490 -27.84 -55.60 45.08
C ALA A 490 -28.24 -54.74 43.88
N ASP A 491 -29.46 -54.20 43.86
CA ASP A 491 -29.96 -53.33 42.80
C ASP A 491 -29.16 -52.02 42.72
N ALA A 492 -28.83 -51.40 43.87
CA ALA A 492 -27.97 -50.22 43.91
C ALA A 492 -26.53 -50.52 43.46
N ALA A 493 -25.96 -51.67 43.83
CA ALA A 493 -24.65 -52.08 43.34
C ALA A 493 -24.65 -52.27 41.81
N ALA A 494 -25.65 -52.98 41.26
CA ALA A 494 -25.77 -53.18 39.83
C ALA A 494 -25.94 -51.86 39.05
N LEU A 495 -26.68 -50.88 39.60
CA LEU A 495 -26.81 -49.56 38.99
C LEU A 495 -25.51 -48.75 39.07
N ALA A 496 -24.75 -48.87 40.15
CA ALA A 496 -23.42 -48.26 40.24
C ALA A 496 -22.46 -48.83 39.17
N ASP A 497 -22.46 -50.15 38.97
CA ASP A 497 -21.62 -50.81 37.95
C ASP A 497 -22.00 -50.36 36.52
N LEU A 498 -23.29 -50.20 36.24
CA LEU A 498 -23.77 -49.67 34.96
C LEU A 498 -23.31 -48.22 34.75
N LEU A 499 -23.43 -47.38 35.78
CA LEU A 499 -22.96 -46.00 35.73
C LEU A 499 -21.44 -45.92 35.61
N ASP A 500 -20.69 -46.85 36.18
CA ASP A 500 -19.23 -46.91 36.02
C ASP A 500 -18.81 -47.26 34.59
N THR A 501 -19.54 -48.16 33.93
CA THR A 501 -19.36 -48.40 32.48
C THR A 501 -19.58 -47.11 31.69
N ARG A 502 -20.64 -46.35 32.02
CA ARG A 502 -20.96 -45.07 31.41
C ARG A 502 -19.88 -44.00 31.68
N VAL A 503 -19.34 -43.96 32.90
CA VAL A 503 -18.21 -43.08 33.25
C VAL A 503 -17.00 -43.39 32.37
N GLY A 504 -16.73 -44.67 32.08
CA GLY A 504 -15.67 -45.08 31.16
C GLY A 504 -15.87 -44.52 29.74
N GLU A 505 -17.06 -44.68 29.17
CA GLU A 505 -17.41 -44.13 27.84
C GLU A 505 -17.25 -42.60 27.79
N LEU A 506 -17.79 -41.89 28.79
CA LEU A 506 -17.72 -40.42 28.85
C LEU A 506 -16.29 -39.91 29.10
N ALA A 507 -15.49 -40.65 29.88
CA ALA A 507 -14.08 -40.31 30.08
C ALA A 507 -13.26 -40.45 28.80
N GLU A 508 -13.53 -41.49 27.99
CA GLU A 508 -12.91 -41.65 26.66
C GLU A 508 -13.28 -40.49 25.73
N ILE A 509 -14.56 -40.09 25.69
CA ILE A 509 -15.00 -38.93 24.91
C ILE A 509 -14.30 -37.64 25.36
N ASP A 510 -14.19 -37.40 26.67
CA ASP A 510 -13.52 -36.20 27.22
C ASP A 510 -12.02 -36.17 26.87
N GLU A 511 -11.34 -37.31 26.90
CA GLU A 511 -9.93 -37.43 26.48
C GLU A 511 -9.75 -37.17 24.97
N ILE A 512 -10.66 -37.69 24.14
CA ILE A 512 -10.67 -37.41 22.71
C ILE A 512 -10.93 -35.93 22.44
N TYR A 513 -11.89 -35.32 23.13
CA TYR A 513 -12.16 -33.89 23.05
C TYR A 513 -10.93 -33.05 23.42
N ALA A 514 -10.23 -33.41 24.50
CA ALA A 514 -8.99 -32.76 24.90
C ALA A 514 -7.90 -32.88 23.82
N THR A 515 -7.77 -34.06 23.20
CA THR A 515 -6.83 -34.30 22.10
C THR A 515 -7.15 -33.42 20.90
N TRP A 516 -8.41 -33.36 20.49
CA TRP A 516 -8.89 -32.49 19.42
C TRP A 516 -8.69 -31.00 19.75
N ARG A 517 -8.90 -30.57 21.00
CA ARG A 517 -8.65 -29.17 21.42
C ARG A 517 -7.21 -28.74 21.22
N VAL A 518 -6.27 -29.65 21.52
CA VAL A 518 -4.84 -29.38 21.37
C VAL A 518 -4.47 -29.34 19.90
N ASP A 519 -4.97 -30.29 19.12
CA ASP A 519 -4.73 -30.38 17.67
C ASP A 519 -5.23 -29.12 16.93
N SER A 520 -6.46 -28.70 17.22
CA SER A 520 -7.09 -27.51 16.64
C SER A 520 -6.61 -26.19 17.25
N ALA A 521 -5.67 -26.18 18.19
CA ALA A 521 -5.30 -24.99 18.96
C ALA A 521 -4.73 -23.88 18.06
N TYR A 522 -3.90 -24.22 17.08
CA TYR A 522 -3.33 -23.26 16.14
C TYR A 522 -4.40 -22.65 15.22
N THR A 523 -5.24 -23.50 14.61
CA THR A 523 -6.34 -23.08 13.74
C THR A 523 -7.33 -22.19 14.47
N ARG A 524 -7.68 -22.53 15.72
CA ARG A 524 -8.51 -21.70 16.59
C ARG A 524 -7.87 -20.34 16.89
N ALA A 525 -6.60 -20.32 17.28
CA ALA A 525 -5.92 -19.07 17.62
C ALA A 525 -5.86 -18.13 16.40
N ASN A 526 -5.63 -18.69 15.21
CA ASN A 526 -5.70 -17.95 13.94
C ASN A 526 -7.11 -17.42 13.66
N HIS A 527 -8.15 -18.22 13.92
CA HIS A 527 -9.54 -17.79 13.82
C HIS A 527 -9.84 -16.60 14.74
N ASP A 528 -9.46 -16.67 16.01
CA ASP A 528 -9.78 -15.62 17.00
C ASP A 528 -9.08 -14.30 16.66
N ARG A 529 -7.82 -14.36 16.24
CA ARG A 529 -7.08 -13.17 15.77
C ARG A 529 -7.64 -12.62 14.46
N ALA A 530 -7.99 -13.49 13.51
CA ALA A 530 -8.60 -13.05 12.25
C ALA A 530 -9.96 -12.38 12.45
N ARG A 531 -10.78 -12.90 13.38
CA ARG A 531 -12.07 -12.29 13.74
C ARG A 531 -11.88 -10.93 14.39
N THR A 532 -10.90 -10.80 15.27
CA THR A 532 -10.53 -9.53 15.91
C THR A 532 -10.06 -8.52 14.86
N GLU A 533 -9.23 -8.94 13.92
CA GLU A 533 -8.72 -8.06 12.87
C GLU A 533 -9.82 -7.61 11.89
N LEU A 534 -10.72 -8.51 11.47
CA LEU A 534 -11.88 -8.09 10.65
C LEU A 534 -12.79 -7.10 11.40
N ALA A 535 -12.98 -7.29 12.71
CA ALA A 535 -13.73 -6.35 13.54
C ALA A 535 -13.04 -4.98 13.62
N ASN A 536 -11.71 -4.94 13.79
CA ASN A 536 -10.92 -3.70 13.77
C ASN A 536 -11.05 -2.96 12.43
N ARG A 537 -11.19 -3.70 11.32
CA ARG A 537 -11.40 -3.15 9.96
C ARG A 537 -12.85 -2.75 9.69
N HIS A 538 -13.78 -3.02 10.61
CA HIS A 538 -15.23 -2.85 10.39
C HIS A 538 -15.73 -3.64 9.17
N ALA A 539 -15.07 -4.75 8.85
CA ALA A 539 -15.44 -5.62 7.74
C ALA A 539 -16.56 -6.58 8.17
N ILE A 540 -17.57 -6.74 7.31
CA ILE A 540 -18.69 -7.65 7.56
C ILE A 540 -18.28 -9.08 7.17
N ASN A 541 -18.74 -10.06 7.95
CA ASN A 541 -18.62 -11.48 7.65
C ASN A 541 -19.99 -12.16 7.84
N PRO A 542 -20.59 -12.77 6.79
CA PRO A 542 -20.08 -12.89 5.42
C PRO A 542 -20.06 -11.55 4.66
N PRO A 543 -19.23 -11.40 3.60
CA PRO A 543 -19.26 -10.21 2.74
C PRO A 543 -20.61 -10.05 2.02
N PRO A 544 -20.96 -8.82 1.59
CA PRO A 544 -22.01 -8.64 0.59
C PRO A 544 -21.66 -9.41 -0.69
N GLU A 545 -22.68 -9.92 -1.40
CA GLU A 545 -22.56 -10.89 -2.51
C GLU A 545 -21.41 -10.57 -3.48
N ASP A 546 -20.46 -11.50 -3.56
CA ASP A 546 -19.32 -11.45 -4.47
C ASP A 546 -19.75 -12.00 -5.84
N THR A 547 -19.43 -11.30 -6.93
CA THR A 547 -20.00 -11.59 -8.27
C THR A 547 -19.32 -12.74 -9.02
N ALA A 548 -18.23 -13.30 -8.49
CA ALA A 548 -17.48 -14.40 -9.11
C ALA A 548 -17.30 -15.56 -8.12
N THR A 549 -17.79 -16.74 -8.46
CA THR A 549 -17.62 -17.93 -7.60
C THR A 549 -16.23 -18.54 -7.78
N THR A 550 -15.76 -19.32 -6.80
CA THR A 550 -14.48 -20.06 -6.90
C THR A 550 -14.45 -21.01 -8.10
N VAL A 551 -15.61 -21.58 -8.45
CA VAL A 551 -15.76 -22.48 -9.60
C VAL A 551 -15.52 -21.73 -10.92
N ASP A 552 -16.07 -20.53 -11.05
CA ASP A 552 -15.90 -19.70 -12.25
C ASP A 552 -14.42 -19.31 -12.46
N TRP A 553 -13.71 -18.99 -11.37
CA TRP A 553 -12.29 -18.65 -11.43
C TRP A 553 -11.41 -19.85 -11.80
N LEU A 554 -11.65 -21.03 -11.21
CA LEU A 554 -10.93 -22.27 -11.52
C LEU A 554 -11.09 -22.65 -12.99
N ALA A 555 -12.32 -22.59 -13.51
CA ALA A 555 -12.60 -22.88 -14.91
C ALA A 555 -11.84 -21.93 -15.86
N HIS A 556 -11.80 -20.63 -15.53
CA HIS A 556 -11.03 -19.65 -16.28
C HIS A 556 -9.51 -19.93 -16.22
N GLN A 557 -8.98 -20.26 -15.04
CA GLN A 557 -7.55 -20.56 -14.87
C GLN A 557 -7.12 -21.78 -15.70
N VAL A 558 -7.89 -22.87 -15.66
CA VAL A 558 -7.62 -24.08 -16.46
C VAL A 558 -7.61 -23.76 -17.95
N ALA A 559 -8.55 -22.95 -18.43
CA ALA A 559 -8.59 -22.53 -19.83
C ALA A 559 -7.36 -21.72 -20.25
N CYS A 560 -6.88 -20.82 -19.38
CA CYS A 560 -5.64 -20.08 -19.62
C CYS A 560 -4.42 -21.02 -19.67
N GLN A 561 -4.28 -21.96 -18.74
CA GLN A 561 -3.17 -22.92 -18.72
C GLN A 561 -3.12 -23.76 -20.00
N GLN A 562 -4.26 -24.27 -20.46
CA GLN A 562 -4.35 -25.05 -21.69
C GLN A 562 -4.00 -24.25 -22.96
N ALA A 563 -4.15 -22.93 -22.93
CA ALA A 563 -3.77 -22.06 -24.05
C ALA A 563 -2.25 -21.85 -24.08
N GLU A 564 -1.62 -21.63 -22.92
CA GLU A 564 -0.17 -21.45 -22.79
C GLU A 564 0.62 -22.74 -23.07
N ASP A 565 0.09 -23.90 -22.67
CA ASP A 565 0.77 -25.20 -22.84
C ASP A 565 1.11 -25.53 -24.30
N ARG A 566 0.37 -24.96 -25.27
CA ARG A 566 0.62 -25.15 -26.71
C ARG A 566 1.86 -24.43 -27.21
N HIS A 567 2.41 -23.52 -26.42
CA HIS A 567 3.53 -22.66 -26.78
C HIS A 567 4.79 -22.95 -25.96
N LEU A 568 4.80 -24.01 -25.16
CA LEU A 568 5.97 -24.44 -24.40
C LEU A 568 6.90 -25.29 -25.28
N ASP A 569 8.18 -24.91 -25.31
CA ASP A 569 9.22 -25.73 -25.93
C ASP A 569 9.45 -26.99 -25.07
N VAL A 570 9.26 -28.17 -25.68
CA VAL A 570 9.57 -29.45 -25.07
C VAL A 570 11.08 -29.66 -25.15
N HIS A 571 11.75 -29.71 -24.01
CA HIS A 571 13.15 -30.14 -23.94
C HIS A 571 13.18 -31.67 -23.80
N ASP A 572 13.50 -32.36 -24.89
CA ASP A 572 13.91 -33.77 -24.88
C ASP A 572 15.28 -33.84 -24.20
N ASP A 573 15.34 -33.93 -22.87
CA ASP A 573 16.49 -34.45 -22.12
C ASP A 573 16.16 -34.55 -20.61
N HIS A 574 15.13 -35.32 -20.28
CA HIS A 574 15.06 -35.97 -18.98
C HIS A 574 14.94 -37.49 -19.20
N GLU A 575 16.01 -38.19 -18.81
CA GLU A 575 16.21 -39.63 -18.93
C GLU A 575 14.98 -40.44 -18.52
N LEU A 576 14.15 -40.81 -19.50
CA LEU A 576 13.31 -42.00 -19.48
C LEU A 576 14.04 -43.10 -20.26
N THR A 577 15.27 -43.41 -19.87
CA THR A 577 16.01 -44.53 -20.45
C THR A 577 15.77 -45.77 -19.59
N ASP A 578 15.28 -46.81 -20.27
CA ASP A 578 15.24 -48.22 -19.86
C ASP A 578 14.17 -48.71 -18.87
N THR A 579 12.90 -48.59 -19.26
CA THR A 579 12.00 -49.78 -19.37
C THR A 579 10.96 -49.54 -20.45
N ALA A 580 11.37 -49.50 -21.72
CA ALA A 580 10.44 -49.56 -22.84
C ALA A 580 9.92 -51.01 -22.97
N THR A 581 8.85 -51.34 -22.25
CA THR A 581 7.94 -52.39 -22.71
C THR A 581 7.32 -51.90 -24.03
N PRO A 582 7.28 -52.71 -25.10
CA PRO A 582 6.85 -52.23 -26.42
C PRO A 582 5.45 -51.60 -26.37
N LEU A 583 5.32 -50.41 -26.95
CA LEU A 583 4.09 -49.61 -27.06
C LEU A 583 2.92 -50.33 -27.79
N ASP A 584 3.12 -51.54 -28.32
CA ASP A 584 2.11 -52.29 -29.06
C ASP A 584 1.09 -53.02 -28.17
N GLU A 585 1.32 -53.17 -26.85
CA GLU A 585 0.33 -53.78 -25.94
C GLU A 585 -0.62 -52.78 -25.27
N LEU A 586 -0.32 -51.47 -25.29
CA LEU A 586 -1.22 -50.44 -24.73
C LEU A 586 -2.21 -49.87 -25.75
N ALA A 587 -1.95 -50.03 -27.05
CA ALA A 587 -2.88 -49.64 -28.12
C ALA A 587 -4.11 -50.58 -28.22
N ALA A 588 -4.12 -51.71 -27.51
CA ALA A 588 -5.24 -52.65 -27.47
C ALA A 588 -6.23 -52.39 -26.31
N LEU A 589 -5.97 -51.40 -25.46
CA LEU A 589 -6.77 -51.12 -24.26
C LEU A 589 -7.55 -49.82 -24.26
N ASP A 590 -7.62 -49.09 -25.38
CA ASP A 590 -8.48 -47.92 -25.44
C ASP A 590 -9.11 -47.72 -26.82
N HIS A 591 -10.31 -48.28 -27.00
CA HIS A 591 -11.42 -47.71 -27.77
C HIS A 591 -12.62 -48.67 -27.77
N THR A 592 -13.32 -48.71 -26.64
CA THR A 592 -14.77 -48.86 -26.65
C THR A 592 -15.34 -47.71 -25.84
N PRO A 593 -16.14 -46.79 -26.42
CA PRO A 593 -16.77 -45.71 -25.67
C PRO A 593 -17.82 -46.34 -24.75
N ASP A 594 -17.44 -46.56 -23.50
CA ASP A 594 -18.32 -47.07 -22.46
C ASP A 594 -19.14 -45.91 -21.89
N THR A 595 -20.29 -45.66 -22.50
CA THR A 595 -21.34 -44.78 -21.97
C THR A 595 -22.11 -45.50 -20.85
N GLY A 596 -21.43 -45.75 -19.73
CA GLY A 596 -22.01 -46.29 -18.50
C GLY A 596 -21.13 -45.92 -17.29
N PRO A 597 -21.71 -45.61 -16.11
CA PRO A 597 -20.94 -45.30 -14.92
C PRO A 597 -20.36 -46.60 -14.36
N HIS A 598 -19.19 -47.00 -14.84
CA HIS A 598 -18.39 -48.02 -14.19
C HIS A 598 -17.59 -47.35 -13.06
N PRO A 599 -17.86 -47.68 -11.79
CA PRO A 599 -17.11 -47.11 -10.68
C PRO A 599 -15.70 -47.72 -10.74
N CYS A 600 -14.70 -46.88 -11.01
CA CYS A 600 -13.38 -47.14 -10.44
C CYS A 600 -13.59 -47.38 -8.94
N PRO A 601 -12.97 -48.39 -8.31
CA PRO A 601 -12.94 -48.44 -6.86
C PRO A 601 -12.01 -47.33 -6.38
N GLU A 602 -12.46 -46.08 -6.53
CA GLU A 602 -12.08 -44.98 -5.66
C GLU A 602 -12.38 -45.49 -4.26
N THR A 603 -11.32 -45.88 -3.57
CA THR A 603 -11.36 -45.93 -2.11
C THR A 603 -11.26 -44.49 -1.62
N GLU A 604 -12.12 -43.60 -2.14
CA GLU A 604 -12.38 -42.31 -1.52
C GLU A 604 -13.13 -42.64 -0.25
N LEU A 605 -12.38 -42.85 0.83
CA LEU A 605 -12.93 -42.76 2.16
C LEU A 605 -13.57 -41.36 2.23
N PRO A 606 -14.90 -41.27 2.43
CA PRO A 606 -15.55 -39.97 2.46
C PRO A 606 -14.92 -39.11 3.55
N ASP A 607 -14.52 -37.90 3.18
CA ASP A 607 -13.82 -36.96 4.06
C ASP A 607 -14.72 -36.67 5.27
N ILE A 608 -14.21 -36.88 6.48
CA ILE A 608 -14.99 -36.76 7.73
C ILE A 608 -15.67 -35.39 7.85
N PRO A 609 -15.01 -34.25 7.51
CA PRO A 609 -15.65 -32.94 7.45
C PRO A 609 -16.85 -32.85 6.49
N ASP A 610 -16.84 -33.57 5.38
CA ASP A 610 -17.93 -33.54 4.39
C ASP A 610 -19.14 -34.34 4.87
N ILE A 611 -18.91 -35.45 5.56
CA ILE A 611 -19.96 -36.21 6.24
C ILE A 611 -20.58 -35.34 7.34
N SER A 612 -19.74 -34.78 8.21
CA SER A 612 -20.15 -33.94 9.33
C SER A 612 -20.90 -32.67 8.90
N ALA A 613 -20.60 -32.11 7.73
CA ALA A 613 -21.30 -30.94 7.20
C ALA A 613 -22.79 -31.22 6.89
N THR A 614 -23.16 -32.48 6.67
CA THR A 614 -24.54 -32.90 6.39
C THR A 614 -25.32 -33.34 7.64
N GLU A 615 -24.62 -33.54 8.76
CA GLU A 615 -25.24 -33.89 10.05
C GLU A 615 -25.82 -32.63 10.73
N PRO A 616 -26.94 -32.75 11.46
CA PRO A 616 -27.46 -31.62 12.22
C PRO A 616 -26.45 -31.18 13.29
N PRO A 617 -26.31 -29.86 13.54
CA PRO A 617 -25.36 -29.36 14.52
C PRO A 617 -25.68 -29.93 15.91
N ARG A 618 -24.70 -30.60 16.52
CA ARG A 618 -24.81 -31.14 17.88
C ARG A 618 -24.71 -29.97 18.87
N ALA A 619 -25.74 -29.79 19.71
CA ALA A 619 -25.81 -28.70 20.67
C ALA A 619 -24.86 -28.95 21.86
N GLU A 620 -24.16 -27.91 22.31
CA GLU A 620 -23.45 -27.96 23.60
C GLU A 620 -24.48 -28.05 24.73
N ASP A 621 -24.51 -29.19 25.43
CA ASP A 621 -25.30 -29.37 26.64
C ASP A 621 -24.43 -29.11 27.87
N ASP A 622 -24.55 -27.91 28.43
CA ASP A 622 -23.81 -27.50 29.63
C ASP A 622 -24.54 -27.93 30.94
N THR A 623 -25.53 -28.82 30.87
CA THR A 623 -26.27 -29.28 32.05
C THR A 623 -25.61 -30.49 32.73
N VAL A 624 -25.60 -30.50 34.06
CA VAL A 624 -25.17 -31.66 34.85
C VAL A 624 -26.32 -32.69 34.86
N ARG A 625 -26.23 -33.71 34.02
CA ARG A 625 -27.22 -34.79 33.90
C ARG A 625 -26.55 -36.15 33.68
N ILE A 626 -27.33 -37.21 33.70
CA ILE A 626 -26.89 -38.56 33.33
C ILE A 626 -27.41 -38.84 31.92
N PRO A 627 -26.54 -39.03 30.91
CA PRO A 627 -26.97 -39.34 29.56
C PRO A 627 -27.54 -40.76 29.47
N THR A 628 -28.43 -40.98 28.51
CA THR A 628 -28.98 -42.31 28.27
C THR A 628 -27.95 -43.26 27.63
N GLY A 629 -28.27 -44.56 27.69
CA GLY A 629 -27.44 -45.59 27.09
C GLY A 629 -27.10 -45.36 25.61
N PRO A 630 -28.13 -45.14 24.77
CA PRO A 630 -27.95 -44.81 23.35
C PRO A 630 -27.24 -43.48 23.11
N GLU A 631 -27.51 -42.44 23.91
CA GLU A 631 -26.88 -41.12 23.75
C GLU A 631 -25.36 -41.20 23.85
N SER A 632 -24.81 -41.79 24.91
CA SER A 632 -23.35 -41.82 25.04
C SER A 632 -22.68 -42.80 24.07
N ALA A 633 -23.40 -43.79 23.56
CA ALA A 633 -22.90 -44.67 22.49
C ALA A 633 -22.80 -43.92 21.15
N ASP A 634 -23.77 -43.06 20.82
CA ASP A 634 -23.70 -42.17 19.65
C ASP A 634 -22.53 -41.18 19.76
N LYS A 635 -22.43 -40.48 20.90
CA LYS A 635 -21.33 -39.54 21.18
C LYS A 635 -19.97 -40.22 21.13
N LEU A 636 -19.84 -41.43 21.66
CA LEU A 636 -18.60 -42.20 21.60
C LEU A 636 -18.22 -42.60 20.17
N THR A 637 -19.20 -42.98 19.36
CA THR A 637 -18.99 -43.30 17.94
C THR A 637 -18.49 -42.06 17.19
N HIS A 638 -19.11 -40.91 17.42
CA HIS A 638 -18.69 -39.64 16.83
C HIS A 638 -17.28 -39.24 17.28
N ALA A 639 -16.99 -39.29 18.59
CA ALA A 639 -15.67 -39.00 19.13
C ALA A 639 -14.58 -39.89 18.50
N ARG A 640 -14.84 -41.20 18.36
CA ARG A 640 -13.87 -42.11 17.72
C ARG A 640 -13.63 -41.81 16.23
N ARG A 641 -14.63 -41.33 15.50
CA ARG A 641 -14.43 -40.83 14.11
C ARG A 641 -13.51 -39.62 14.12
N ALA A 642 -13.76 -38.65 14.99
CA ALA A 642 -12.91 -37.48 15.16
C ALA A 642 -11.46 -37.85 15.57
N LEU A 643 -11.29 -38.83 16.47
CA LEU A 643 -9.95 -39.31 16.82
C LEU A 643 -9.21 -39.89 15.62
N THR A 644 -9.92 -40.63 14.75
CA THR A 644 -9.35 -41.19 13.52
C THR A 644 -8.86 -40.08 12.59
N GLU A 645 -9.64 -39.01 12.42
CA GLU A 645 -9.25 -37.83 11.64
C GLU A 645 -7.97 -37.17 12.18
N VAL A 646 -7.92 -36.90 13.50
CA VAL A 646 -6.73 -36.34 14.16
C VAL A 646 -5.49 -37.21 13.92
N GLN A 647 -5.64 -38.54 14.02
CA GLN A 647 -4.53 -39.48 13.80
C GLN A 647 -4.07 -39.48 12.34
N GLN A 648 -4.99 -39.42 11.38
CA GLN A 648 -4.65 -39.37 9.95
C GLN A 648 -3.88 -38.08 9.60
N ARG A 649 -4.30 -36.94 10.14
CA ARG A 649 -3.59 -35.66 9.96
C ARG A 649 -2.19 -35.69 10.52
N ARG A 650 -2.02 -36.14 11.77
CA ARG A 650 -0.69 -36.27 12.39
C ARG A 650 0.22 -37.20 11.60
N ALA A 651 -0.32 -38.30 11.06
CA ALA A 651 0.44 -39.20 10.21
C ALA A 651 0.85 -38.52 8.88
N ALA A 652 -0.01 -37.71 8.28
CA ALA A 652 0.32 -36.95 7.08
C ALA A 652 1.39 -35.88 7.34
N GLU A 653 1.27 -35.13 8.43
CA GLU A 653 2.27 -34.14 8.85
C GLU A 653 3.64 -34.79 9.11
N GLN A 654 3.66 -35.95 9.77
CA GLN A 654 4.90 -36.70 10.01
C GLN A 654 5.53 -37.20 8.71
N ARG A 655 4.73 -37.67 7.74
CA ARG A 655 5.23 -38.06 6.41
C ARG A 655 5.85 -36.86 5.69
N HIS A 656 5.16 -35.72 5.65
CA HIS A 656 5.69 -34.50 5.04
C HIS A 656 6.96 -34.00 5.74
N ALA A 657 7.04 -34.06 7.06
CA ALA A 657 8.23 -33.69 7.80
C ALA A 657 9.41 -34.62 7.48
N ALA A 658 9.16 -35.93 7.36
CA ALA A 658 10.18 -36.92 7.00
C ALA A 658 10.67 -36.72 5.55
N GLU A 659 9.75 -36.44 4.61
CA GLU A 659 10.09 -36.12 3.22
C GLU A 659 10.92 -34.83 3.13
N ALA A 660 10.53 -33.78 3.85
CA ALA A 660 11.29 -32.54 3.92
C ALA A 660 12.69 -32.74 4.51
N ALA A 661 12.81 -33.54 5.58
CA ALA A 661 14.10 -33.88 6.17
C ALA A 661 14.98 -34.69 5.21
N ARG A 662 14.41 -35.67 4.49
CA ARG A 662 15.11 -36.41 3.44
C ARG A 662 15.56 -35.50 2.30
N ALA A 663 14.72 -34.57 1.86
CA ALA A 663 15.08 -33.60 0.83
C ALA A 663 16.25 -32.71 1.27
N GLN A 664 16.26 -32.27 2.54
CA GLN A 664 17.39 -31.54 3.11
C GLN A 664 18.66 -32.40 3.21
N GLN A 665 18.52 -33.67 3.60
CA GLN A 665 19.66 -34.59 3.64
C GLN A 665 20.24 -34.85 2.25
N MET A 666 19.39 -35.07 1.24
CA MET A 666 19.83 -35.21 -0.14
C MET A 666 20.50 -33.93 -0.66
N ALA A 667 19.99 -32.75 -0.31
CA ALA A 667 20.64 -31.49 -0.65
C ALA A 667 22.05 -31.38 -0.04
N ARG A 668 22.22 -31.78 1.23
CA ARG A 668 23.54 -31.83 1.89
C ARG A 668 24.49 -32.82 1.22
N TRP A 669 24.02 -34.02 0.88
CA TRP A 669 24.85 -34.99 0.16
C TRP A 669 25.25 -34.49 -1.22
N GLN A 670 24.36 -33.79 -1.93
CA GLN A 670 24.72 -33.14 -3.20
C GLN A 670 25.75 -32.02 -3.02
N GLU A 671 25.72 -31.29 -1.91
CA GLU A 671 26.77 -30.32 -1.56
C GLU A 671 28.10 -31.02 -1.24
N ASP A 672 28.08 -32.10 -0.45
CA ASP A 672 29.26 -32.89 -0.08
C ASP A 672 29.91 -33.55 -1.31
N ASP A 673 29.13 -34.15 -2.21
CA ASP A 673 29.60 -34.78 -3.44
C ASP A 673 30.24 -33.74 -4.38
N ARG A 674 29.61 -32.57 -4.54
CA ARG A 674 30.20 -31.45 -5.31
C ARG A 674 31.52 -30.97 -4.69
N GLY A 675 31.60 -30.91 -3.36
CA GLY A 675 32.83 -30.57 -2.65
C GLY A 675 33.94 -31.62 -2.81
N ALA A 676 33.59 -32.90 -2.83
CA ALA A 676 34.52 -34.00 -3.05
C ALA A 676 35.07 -34.01 -4.49
N ASP A 677 34.24 -33.73 -5.49
CA ASP A 677 34.65 -33.61 -6.90
C ASP A 677 35.60 -32.41 -7.14
N HIS A 678 35.37 -31.29 -6.45
CA HIS A 678 36.28 -30.13 -6.47
C HIS A 678 37.64 -30.44 -5.81
N HIS A 679 37.66 -31.22 -4.73
CA HIS A 679 38.91 -31.68 -4.12
C HIS A 679 39.66 -32.72 -4.95
N ALA A 680 38.94 -33.61 -5.64
CA ALA A 680 39.54 -34.60 -6.54
C ALA A 680 40.18 -33.96 -7.78
N THR A 681 39.55 -32.90 -8.33
CA THR A 681 40.11 -32.14 -9.46
C THR A 681 41.31 -31.26 -9.07
N ALA A 682 41.35 -30.71 -7.84
CA ALA A 682 42.50 -29.96 -7.33
C ALA A 682 43.76 -30.83 -7.12
N HIS A 683 43.61 -32.14 -6.87
CA HIS A 683 44.72 -33.09 -6.72
C HIS A 683 45.18 -33.72 -8.05
N ALA A 684 44.54 -33.40 -9.18
CA ALA A 684 44.83 -33.97 -10.50
C ALA A 684 45.68 -33.05 -11.41
N VAL A 685 46.41 -32.07 -10.86
CA VAL A 685 47.44 -31.31 -11.61
C VAL A 685 48.78 -32.04 -11.47
N PRO A 686 49.35 -32.64 -12.54
CA PRO A 686 50.68 -33.21 -12.47
C PRO A 686 51.71 -32.07 -12.41
N GLU A 687 52.58 -32.14 -11.40
CA GLU A 687 53.75 -31.28 -11.21
C GLU A 687 54.69 -31.45 -12.42
N LEU A 688 54.57 -30.56 -13.42
CA LEU A 688 55.49 -30.49 -14.55
C LEU A 688 56.80 -29.87 -14.08
N ALA A 689 57.79 -30.74 -13.83
CA ALA A 689 59.17 -30.38 -13.59
C ALA A 689 59.73 -29.59 -14.78
N LEU A 690 60.15 -28.35 -14.52
CA LEU A 690 60.94 -27.52 -15.43
C LEU A 690 62.41 -27.93 -15.32
N ASP A 691 62.90 -28.74 -16.27
CA ASP A 691 64.34 -28.88 -16.54
C ASP A 691 64.81 -27.80 -17.52
N GLY A 692 65.96 -27.21 -17.21
CA GLY A 692 66.35 -25.88 -17.65
C GLY A 692 67.22 -25.75 -18.91
N THR A 693 67.11 -24.56 -19.51
CA THR A 693 68.15 -23.64 -20.06
C THR A 693 69.15 -24.10 -21.14
N PRO A 694 69.74 -23.17 -21.93
CA PRO A 694 69.58 -21.70 -21.91
C PRO A 694 68.83 -21.08 -23.09
#